data_AF-A0A1V5X0I5-F1
#
_entry.id   AF-A0A1V5X0I5-F1
#
_cell.length_a   1.000
_cell.length_b   1.000
_cell.length_c   1.000
_cell.angle_alpha   90.00
_cell.angle_beta   90.00
_cell.angle_gamma   90.00
#
_symmetry.space_group_name_H-M   'P 1'
#
loop_
_entity.id
_entity.type
_entity.pdbx_description
1 polymer ?
#
loop_
_entity_poly.entity_id
_entity_poly.type
_entity_poly.pdbx_seq_one_letter_code
_entity_poly.pdbx_strand_id
1 'polypeptide(L)'
;MSRFFGLVRWALVLTAWWVASCAGLQTQPLSPTERARRDGPASSDPEVVGRWLLSELISPDADFKRADRARKRLGDLGGAGMIASLARGLDAEAHGRPEPSARAYLEAWKSARTSSDPLAPVVAWYATNRILRIQNSSRWLWNDAKSFVVDSMNAPGSLGWRARGELVEWWARESYREARKDMLEQVADLHGCSKHVRLAGPFGRGIPADRHRSFEAEKPGRWPLFFSPSEQRPQVVPRVLETKRVGCEITPAQAVHDGVFYAETFFELQADEEVLISVQAARAVFVDDALVLERDPRKWGIWPSFGVRLKLTAGRHRLVARIEQAFTSIRLQRRDGTPLHAKTSDDPSAPYSVVAPVKLADPNVLNRYIRDGDVVRPKDDVEAFLAAYLAHVEGQDDVGSVLMEPLVSQIEVAAPIALAQQALLVSNDPAFPEGTGRDLARELHQKVVEKDPSVWRSRHWLSVDGARKRGLAVVAGELRDLAESFPEVEGIGRQLLSVYQELGWTAEVNALAAQRVKRFPDDLGVLSDWVAVLESMGKVQEADQTVATILKLDPDSPIELDRALRRQDYDKAISELERLGKLRPDRNDIATRLRSVLLRAGKKRETIEDLEKALRETPRDGSTRLALADARLAIGQHAALRMAVADAIEAGADTSELEGAIELLEGRTELEPYRMDGRKVIEEFESTGGKLDAAAVRVLDYGVTWVVRDGSSRLLEHEIVRVQSQDAIAALTEQRVPRGLVLRLRVIKKDGQILEPELGIDKPTLTMPHVEIGDYIETEWITSLRGDGHGAYLGPHWYFREQDIGYWRSEFVVISPTAQPLTIETNGPVPEPTVETRGPIEIRRWRVDKSPAAVIEPGAVPIRELLPNIRIGWGISLERRLRNLADSFEDQSIPDPRLRGIAQRIVKGIPKNQTHERARRVYRWILANIEQGEERDGRRIVTGRSGDLGFCFLYLARLLQIPTDIAVVKNGLEQPPRGPISEAESYQNFVLRIQTDKGDSWLTVRDRFTPFAYLPSALRGQPGYLLREGTPAIKTSAAGAFDGVIYEGQGQLRPTGAAAISLSRRFVGKYAIGVRYSIEQVSEAELPDVVESQLLSKDLPGASLVSVQVLDRDELDKPLTLQMQTEVPDFARRSQTGLTISPPFTVAVGALATLPSRQTTLLLGESSRIEIRVRIKLPPGAKVTTPLAPVQLRDEDRIVVVRDRVEGEELVFDRWIDLPAARIHPDQYGAFLRFARAADEATQRDIRIEIK
;
A
#
# COMPACT_ATOMS: atom_id res chain seq x y z
N MET A 1 -32.50 58.78 30.95
CA MET A 1 -31.52 59.86 30.67
C MET A 1 -30.29 59.25 30.00
N SER A 2 -30.43 58.89 28.72
CA SER A 2 -29.46 58.10 27.94
C SER A 2 -29.47 58.53 26.47
N ARG A 3 -29.42 59.84 26.20
CA ARG A 3 -29.33 60.38 24.83
C ARG A 3 -28.34 61.54 24.65
N PHE A 4 -27.43 61.75 25.59
CA PHE A 4 -26.45 62.85 25.50
C PHE A 4 -24.97 62.45 25.40
N PHE A 5 -24.63 61.16 25.46
CA PHE A 5 -23.24 60.69 25.31
C PHE A 5 -22.89 60.11 23.93
N GLY A 6 -23.85 60.07 22.99
CA GLY A 6 -23.63 59.53 21.64
C GLY A 6 -23.07 60.51 20.61
N LEU A 7 -23.17 61.83 20.85
CA LEU A 7 -22.91 62.84 19.82
C LEU A 7 -21.52 63.49 19.86
N VAL A 8 -20.76 63.34 20.95
CA VAL A 8 -19.41 63.94 21.07
C VAL A 8 -18.30 62.99 20.60
N ARG A 9 -18.57 61.67 20.48
CA ARG A 9 -17.60 60.69 19.96
C ARG A 9 -17.53 60.60 18.44
N TRP A 10 -18.53 61.12 17.72
CA TRP A 10 -18.55 61.09 16.25
C TRP A 10 -17.78 62.27 15.61
N ALA A 11 -17.64 63.40 16.30
CA ALA A 11 -16.92 64.57 15.76
C ALA A 11 -15.38 64.48 15.83
N LEU A 12 -14.84 63.65 16.73
CA LEU A 12 -13.39 63.42 16.87
C LEU A 12 -12.85 62.27 16.00
N VAL A 13 -13.71 61.40 15.46
CA VAL A 13 -13.31 60.35 14.51
C VAL A 13 -13.29 60.86 13.06
N LEU A 14 -14.14 61.84 12.74
CA LEU A 14 -14.21 62.41 11.38
C LEU A 14 -13.05 63.38 11.04
N THR A 15 -12.39 63.96 12.04
CA THR A 15 -11.22 64.83 11.84
C THR A 15 -9.89 64.06 11.78
N ALA A 16 -9.82 62.85 12.32
CA ALA A 16 -8.66 61.96 12.16
C ALA A 16 -8.65 61.24 10.79
N TRP A 17 -9.79 61.14 10.09
CA TRP A 17 -9.87 60.56 8.75
C TRP A 17 -9.45 61.53 7.63
N TRP A 18 -9.50 62.85 7.86
CA TRP A 18 -9.16 63.83 6.82
C TRP A 18 -7.66 64.20 6.75
N VAL A 19 -6.87 63.88 7.77
CA VAL A 19 -5.41 64.13 7.77
C VAL A 19 -4.59 62.88 7.39
N ALA A 20 -5.22 61.70 7.29
CA ALA A 20 -4.59 60.50 6.71
C ALA A 20 -4.84 60.34 5.18
N SER A 21 -5.75 61.12 4.59
CA SER A 21 -6.03 61.12 3.13
C SER A 21 -5.07 61.98 2.30
N CYS A 22 -3.94 62.40 2.86
CA CYS A 22 -2.82 63.00 2.12
C CYS A 22 -1.48 62.29 2.42
N ALA A 23 -1.51 61.02 2.84
CA ALA A 23 -0.41 60.09 2.63
C ALA A 23 -0.69 59.36 1.31
N GLY A 24 0.22 59.49 0.35
CA GLY A 24 -0.01 59.17 -1.06
C GLY A 24 -0.70 57.83 -1.30
N LEU A 25 -1.62 57.83 -2.27
CA LEU A 25 -2.08 56.65 -3.00
C LEU A 25 -0.84 55.91 -3.53
N GLN A 26 -0.24 55.03 -2.71
CA GLN A 26 0.60 53.96 -3.22
C GLN A 26 -0.34 53.00 -3.94
N THR A 27 -0.49 53.22 -5.25
CA THR A 27 -1.08 52.24 -6.15
C THR A 27 -0.38 50.91 -5.91
N GLN A 28 -1.12 49.88 -5.50
CA GLN A 28 -0.55 48.55 -5.42
C GLN A 28 0.03 48.21 -6.81
N PRO A 29 1.28 47.72 -6.89
CA PRO A 29 1.88 47.37 -8.16
C PRO A 29 1.06 46.25 -8.81
N LEU A 30 0.63 46.46 -10.04
CA LEU A 30 -0.12 45.47 -10.83
C LEU A 30 0.64 44.12 -10.86
N SER A 31 -0.09 43.01 -10.88
CA SER A 31 0.50 41.70 -11.13
C SER A 31 1.06 41.61 -12.56
N PRO A 32 1.98 40.66 -12.87
CA PRO A 32 2.42 40.42 -14.24
C PRO A 32 1.25 40.22 -15.23
N THR A 33 0.26 39.43 -14.81
CA THR A 33 -0.98 39.16 -15.54
C THR A 33 -1.79 40.43 -15.80
N GLU A 34 -1.99 41.27 -14.78
CA GLU A 34 -2.72 42.54 -14.91
C GLU A 34 -2.00 43.53 -15.83
N ARG A 35 -0.67 43.61 -15.74
CA ARG A 35 0.14 44.42 -16.67
C ARG A 35 0.00 43.93 -18.10
N ALA A 36 0.09 42.63 -18.33
CA ALA A 36 -0.04 42.05 -19.67
C ALA A 36 -1.44 42.33 -20.27
N ARG A 37 -2.51 42.20 -19.47
CA ARG A 37 -3.88 42.54 -19.89
C ARG A 37 -4.07 44.02 -20.21
N ARG A 38 -3.41 44.91 -19.47
CA ARG A 38 -3.47 46.37 -19.69
C ARG A 38 -2.71 46.78 -20.95
N ASP A 39 -1.48 46.28 -21.12
CA ASP A 39 -0.54 46.77 -22.13
C ASP A 39 -0.66 46.01 -23.47
N GLY A 40 -1.03 44.74 -23.43
CA GLY A 40 -1.14 43.84 -24.58
C GLY A 40 -1.99 44.38 -25.74
N PRO A 41 -3.23 44.86 -25.53
CA PRO A 41 -4.11 45.29 -26.61
C PRO A 41 -3.53 46.41 -27.49
N ALA A 42 -2.73 47.31 -26.92
CA ALA A 42 -2.16 48.46 -27.62
C ALA A 42 -0.69 48.26 -28.04
N SER A 43 -0.05 47.16 -27.63
CA SER A 43 1.37 46.94 -27.88
C SER A 43 1.66 46.59 -29.35
N SER A 44 2.82 47.02 -29.82
CA SER A 44 3.47 46.56 -31.06
C SER A 44 4.58 45.54 -30.81
N ASP A 45 4.89 45.24 -29.54
CA ASP A 45 5.88 44.24 -29.14
C ASP A 45 5.24 42.84 -29.04
N PRO A 46 5.65 41.87 -29.88
CA PRO A 46 5.15 40.50 -29.83
C PRO A 46 5.33 39.82 -28.46
N GLU A 47 6.35 40.16 -27.67
CA GLU A 47 6.57 39.55 -26.34
C GLU A 47 5.47 39.97 -25.35
N VAL A 48 5.08 41.25 -25.39
CA VAL A 48 3.99 41.79 -24.55
C VAL A 48 2.65 41.18 -24.95
N VAL A 49 2.38 41.08 -26.25
CA VAL A 49 1.15 40.44 -26.76
C VAL A 49 1.15 38.93 -26.47
N GLY A 50 2.31 38.28 -26.53
CA GLY A 50 2.50 36.88 -26.14
C GLY A 50 2.19 36.63 -24.67
N ARG A 51 2.69 37.49 -23.77
CA ARG A 51 2.34 37.45 -22.34
C ARG A 51 0.85 37.67 -22.11
N TRP A 52 0.22 38.58 -22.87
CA TRP A 52 -1.23 38.78 -22.80
C TRP A 52 -1.99 37.53 -23.23
N LEU A 53 -1.60 36.90 -24.34
CA LEU A 53 -2.21 35.64 -24.77
C LEU A 53 -2.08 34.55 -23.69
N LEU A 54 -0.89 34.30 -23.15
CA LEU A 54 -0.71 33.32 -22.07
C LEU A 54 -1.61 33.61 -20.86
N SER A 55 -1.72 34.89 -20.46
CA SER A 55 -2.58 35.32 -19.36
C SER A 55 -4.07 35.03 -19.60
N GLU A 56 -4.52 35.00 -20.85
CA GLU A 56 -5.90 34.62 -21.20
C GLU A 56 -6.06 33.12 -21.48
N LEU A 57 -4.96 32.35 -21.44
CA LEU A 57 -4.98 30.89 -21.60
C LEU A 57 -4.88 30.15 -20.27
N ILE A 58 -4.18 30.69 -19.27
CA ILE A 58 -3.82 29.95 -18.03
C ILE A 58 -4.22 30.63 -16.72
N SER A 59 -4.33 31.96 -16.68
CA SER A 59 -4.56 32.67 -15.42
C SER A 59 -6.02 32.60 -14.94
N PRO A 60 -6.28 32.85 -13.65
CA PRO A 60 -7.64 33.07 -13.15
C PRO A 60 -8.37 34.17 -13.95
N ASP A 61 -9.68 34.02 -14.09
CA ASP A 61 -10.56 34.93 -14.84
C ASP A 61 -10.19 35.12 -16.32
N ALA A 62 -9.51 34.13 -16.91
CA ALA A 62 -9.23 34.06 -18.33
C ALA A 62 -10.52 34.15 -19.16
N ASP A 63 -10.48 34.94 -20.24
CA ASP A 63 -11.62 35.14 -21.12
C ASP A 63 -11.26 34.70 -22.55
N PHE A 64 -12.05 33.77 -23.09
CA PHE A 64 -11.83 33.22 -24.43
C PHE A 64 -11.86 34.29 -25.53
N LYS A 65 -12.74 35.30 -25.42
CA LYS A 65 -12.80 36.39 -26.43
C LYS A 65 -11.55 37.27 -26.36
N ARG A 66 -10.99 37.49 -25.17
CA ARG A 66 -9.69 38.18 -25.02
C ARG A 66 -8.54 37.32 -25.57
N ALA A 67 -8.54 36.01 -25.31
CA ALA A 67 -7.58 35.09 -25.89
C ALA A 67 -7.61 35.12 -27.42
N ASP A 68 -8.79 35.09 -28.04
CA ASP A 68 -8.95 35.21 -29.50
C ASP A 68 -8.38 36.51 -30.05
N ARG A 69 -8.65 37.64 -29.38
CA ARG A 69 -8.09 38.95 -29.78
C ARG A 69 -6.57 38.97 -29.65
N ALA A 70 -6.03 38.47 -28.54
CA ALA A 70 -4.58 38.38 -28.32
C ALA A 70 -3.92 37.47 -29.37
N ARG A 71 -4.53 36.32 -29.67
CA ARG A 71 -4.08 35.37 -30.71
C ARG A 71 -4.02 36.03 -32.08
N LYS A 72 -5.11 36.69 -32.50
CA LYS A 72 -5.16 37.39 -33.79
C LYS A 72 -4.08 38.46 -33.86
N ARG A 73 -3.98 39.30 -32.83
CA ARG A 73 -2.98 40.38 -32.76
C ARG A 73 -1.55 39.85 -32.81
N LEU A 74 -1.26 38.76 -32.10
CA LEU A 74 0.06 38.13 -32.09
C LEU A 74 0.42 37.48 -33.43
N GLY A 75 -0.60 37.00 -34.17
CA GLY A 75 -0.47 36.54 -35.55
C GLY A 75 -0.12 37.69 -36.49
N ASP A 76 -0.87 38.80 -36.42
CA ASP A 76 -0.68 39.99 -37.26
C ASP A 76 0.70 40.64 -37.08
N LEU A 77 1.23 40.63 -35.85
CA LEU A 77 2.54 41.21 -35.54
C LEU A 77 3.72 40.35 -36.03
N GLY A 78 3.54 39.03 -36.18
CA GLY A 78 4.65 38.11 -36.47
C GLY A 78 5.80 38.22 -35.45
N GLY A 79 7.03 38.03 -35.92
CA GLY A 79 8.24 38.19 -35.11
C GLY A 79 8.64 36.98 -34.26
N ALA A 80 9.95 36.82 -34.08
CA ALA A 80 10.57 35.85 -33.20
C ALA A 80 10.68 36.44 -31.77
N GLY A 81 10.55 35.57 -30.77
CA GLY A 81 10.56 35.93 -29.36
C GLY A 81 10.26 34.72 -28.47
N MET A 82 10.81 34.68 -27.27
CA MET A 82 10.70 33.55 -26.35
C MET A 82 9.26 33.38 -25.84
N ILE A 83 8.65 34.41 -25.27
CA ILE A 83 7.30 34.32 -24.71
C ILE A 83 6.26 34.37 -25.83
N ALA A 84 6.47 35.20 -26.85
CA ALA A 84 5.64 35.23 -28.04
C ALA A 84 5.48 33.84 -28.69
N SER A 85 6.59 33.11 -28.87
CA SER A 85 6.57 31.79 -29.49
C SER A 85 6.06 30.71 -28.53
N LEU A 86 6.35 30.80 -27.22
CA LEU A 86 5.72 29.93 -26.21
C LEU A 86 4.19 30.03 -26.25
N ALA A 87 3.66 31.26 -26.32
CA ALA A 87 2.22 31.51 -26.38
C ALA A 87 1.57 30.88 -27.63
N ARG A 88 2.19 31.06 -28.80
CA ARG A 88 1.75 30.41 -30.06
C ARG A 88 1.82 28.89 -29.96
N GLY A 89 2.89 28.35 -29.38
CA GLY A 89 3.10 26.92 -29.21
C GLY A 89 2.02 26.27 -28.37
N LEU A 90 1.75 26.85 -27.18
CA LEU A 90 0.73 26.38 -26.24
C LEU A 90 -0.68 26.47 -26.84
N ASP A 91 -1.01 27.62 -27.42
CA ASP A 91 -2.30 27.84 -28.09
C ASP A 91 -2.52 26.88 -29.25
N ALA A 92 -1.55 26.73 -30.15
CA ALA A 92 -1.64 25.80 -31.27
C ALA A 92 -1.82 24.35 -30.78
N GLU A 93 -1.10 23.96 -29.73
CA GLU A 93 -1.16 22.59 -29.20
C GLU A 93 -2.51 22.25 -28.57
N ALA A 94 -3.04 23.16 -27.76
CA ALA A 94 -4.33 22.99 -27.09
C ALA A 94 -5.48 22.84 -28.11
N HIS A 95 -5.35 23.51 -29.26
CA HIS A 95 -6.36 23.57 -30.31
C HIS A 95 -6.07 22.62 -31.50
N GLY A 96 -5.23 21.60 -31.31
CA GLY A 96 -5.06 20.51 -32.29
C GLY A 96 -4.30 20.88 -33.56
N ARG A 97 -3.34 21.83 -33.45
CA ARG A 97 -2.47 22.28 -34.55
C ARG A 97 -1.01 21.89 -34.28
N PRO A 98 -0.63 20.60 -34.45
CA PRO A 98 0.67 20.09 -34.02
C PRO A 98 1.88 20.68 -34.77
N GLU A 99 1.80 20.85 -36.09
CA GLU A 99 2.92 21.47 -36.85
C GLU A 99 3.16 22.93 -36.42
N PRO A 100 2.16 23.84 -36.41
CA PRO A 100 2.34 25.19 -35.91
C PRO A 100 2.87 25.23 -34.46
N SER A 101 2.41 24.30 -33.62
CA SER A 101 2.87 24.15 -32.24
C SER A 101 4.36 23.78 -32.18
N ALA A 102 4.79 22.76 -32.93
CA ALA A 102 6.17 22.32 -32.99
C ALA A 102 7.13 23.42 -33.50
N ARG A 103 6.74 24.16 -34.56
CA ARG A 103 7.52 25.32 -35.05
C ARG A 103 7.65 26.40 -33.99
N ALA A 104 6.55 26.74 -33.32
CA ALA A 104 6.54 27.77 -32.30
C ALA A 104 7.37 27.39 -31.06
N TYR A 105 7.32 26.13 -30.61
CA TYR A 105 8.20 25.67 -29.54
C TYR A 105 9.68 25.65 -29.95
N LEU A 106 9.99 25.29 -31.20
CA LEU A 106 11.37 25.35 -31.72
C LEU A 106 11.91 26.79 -31.68
N GLU A 107 11.09 27.77 -32.08
CA GLU A 107 11.46 29.19 -32.03
C GLU A 107 11.53 29.75 -30.60
N ALA A 108 10.64 29.32 -29.70
CA ALA A 108 10.70 29.67 -28.28
C ALA A 108 12.03 29.17 -27.66
N TRP A 109 12.43 27.95 -28.00
CA TRP A 109 13.68 27.35 -27.58
C TRP A 109 14.91 28.06 -28.17
N LYS A 110 14.91 28.37 -29.47
CA LYS A 110 15.97 29.18 -30.11
C LYS A 110 16.16 30.53 -29.44
N SER A 111 15.06 31.21 -29.15
CA SER A 111 15.06 32.51 -28.47
C SER A 111 15.56 32.38 -27.03
N ALA A 112 15.16 31.33 -26.31
CA ALA A 112 15.60 31.08 -24.95
C ALA A 112 17.13 30.90 -24.84
N ARG A 113 17.79 30.29 -25.83
CA ARG A 113 19.26 30.08 -25.83
C ARG A 113 20.06 31.37 -25.66
N THR A 114 19.57 32.48 -26.21
CA THR A 114 20.26 33.78 -26.23
C THR A 114 19.62 34.80 -25.28
N SER A 115 18.52 34.45 -24.61
CA SER A 115 17.82 35.32 -23.68
C SER A 115 18.57 35.48 -22.36
N SER A 116 18.45 36.68 -21.78
CA SER A 116 18.89 36.97 -20.40
C SER A 116 17.76 36.88 -19.38
N ASP A 117 16.53 36.58 -19.82
CA ASP A 117 15.37 36.39 -18.94
C ASP A 117 15.60 35.18 -18.01
N PRO A 118 15.42 35.31 -16.68
CA PRO A 118 15.54 34.20 -15.74
C PRO A 118 14.65 32.97 -16.02
N LEU A 119 13.58 33.14 -16.80
CA LEU A 119 12.68 32.07 -17.27
C LEU A 119 13.23 31.29 -18.46
N ALA A 120 14.28 31.78 -19.14
CA ALA A 120 14.85 31.12 -20.32
C ALA A 120 15.11 29.61 -20.15
N PRO A 121 15.77 29.11 -19.09
CA PRO A 121 15.98 27.67 -18.92
C PRO A 121 14.69 26.88 -18.63
N VAL A 122 13.68 27.51 -18.02
CA VAL A 122 12.36 26.89 -17.76
C VAL A 122 11.59 26.75 -19.07
N VAL A 123 11.53 27.82 -19.87
CA VAL A 123 10.89 27.82 -21.19
C VAL A 123 11.60 26.86 -22.14
N ALA A 124 12.93 26.87 -22.16
CA ALA A 124 13.74 25.96 -22.98
C ALA A 124 13.44 24.49 -22.66
N TRP A 125 13.43 24.12 -21.38
CA TRP A 125 13.15 22.74 -20.99
C TRP A 125 11.71 22.34 -21.29
N TYR A 126 10.74 23.21 -20.98
CA TYR A 126 9.34 22.98 -21.33
C TYR A 126 9.18 22.76 -22.85
N ALA A 127 9.67 23.70 -23.67
CA ALA A 127 9.55 23.64 -25.13
C ALA A 127 10.24 22.40 -25.72
N THR A 128 11.43 22.06 -25.24
CA THR A 128 12.15 20.84 -25.66
C THR A 128 11.32 19.60 -25.37
N ASN A 129 10.78 19.47 -24.15
CA ASN A 129 9.96 18.32 -23.79
C ASN A 129 8.68 18.22 -24.64
N ARG A 130 8.01 19.35 -24.91
CA ARG A 130 6.82 19.39 -25.78
C ARG A 130 7.15 18.97 -27.22
N ILE A 131 8.26 19.45 -27.79
CA ILE A 131 8.73 19.05 -29.12
C ILE A 131 8.92 17.53 -29.17
N LEU A 132 9.61 16.95 -28.18
CA LEU A 132 9.86 15.51 -28.15
C LEU A 132 8.59 14.67 -28.02
N ARG A 133 7.49 15.23 -27.51
CA ARG A 133 6.18 14.56 -27.48
C ARG A 133 5.41 14.67 -28.80
N ILE A 134 5.66 15.69 -29.62
CA ILE A 134 4.96 15.95 -30.90
C ILE A 134 5.71 15.33 -32.11
N GLN A 135 7.02 15.09 -31.99
CA GLN A 135 7.91 14.78 -33.11
C GLN A 135 7.59 13.51 -33.93
N ASN A 136 6.89 12.51 -33.38
CA ASN A 136 6.62 11.26 -34.11
C ASN A 136 5.86 11.52 -35.43
N SER A 137 5.12 12.63 -35.48
CA SER A 137 4.32 13.06 -36.62
C SER A 137 5.00 14.11 -37.51
N SER A 138 6.30 14.40 -37.34
CA SER A 138 6.95 15.57 -37.98
C SER A 138 8.46 15.39 -38.21
N ARG A 139 8.85 14.48 -39.12
CA ARG A 139 10.27 14.25 -39.51
C ARG A 139 10.96 15.50 -40.07
N TRP A 140 10.19 16.37 -40.74
CA TRP A 140 10.66 17.67 -41.22
C TRP A 140 11.27 18.53 -40.09
N LEU A 141 10.80 18.37 -38.85
CA LEU A 141 11.25 19.14 -37.70
C LEU A 141 12.72 18.88 -37.38
N TRP A 142 13.18 17.64 -37.50
CA TRP A 142 14.60 17.33 -37.31
C TRP A 142 15.46 17.98 -38.38
N ASN A 143 15.03 17.95 -39.65
CA ASN A 143 15.78 18.58 -40.74
C ASN A 143 15.96 20.09 -40.50
N ASP A 144 14.91 20.77 -40.04
CA ASP A 144 14.95 22.20 -39.70
C ASP A 144 15.76 22.49 -38.43
N ALA A 145 15.79 21.56 -37.48
CA ALA A 145 16.41 21.74 -36.16
C ALA A 145 17.85 21.23 -36.05
N LYS A 146 18.30 20.31 -36.92
CA LYS A 146 19.54 19.52 -36.75
C LYS A 146 20.77 20.39 -36.47
N SER A 147 21.01 21.42 -37.29
CA SER A 147 22.15 22.32 -37.12
C SER A 147 22.10 23.01 -35.76
N PHE A 148 20.94 23.57 -35.42
CA PHE A 148 20.74 24.27 -34.16
C PHE A 148 20.84 23.34 -32.94
N VAL A 149 20.34 22.10 -33.02
CA VAL A 149 20.48 21.09 -31.96
C VAL A 149 21.95 20.77 -31.73
N VAL A 150 22.71 20.47 -32.80
CA VAL A 150 24.15 20.17 -32.69
C VAL A 150 24.93 21.34 -32.11
N ASP A 151 24.66 22.56 -32.56
CA ASP A 151 25.30 23.77 -32.02
C ASP A 151 24.94 24.01 -30.56
N SER A 152 23.69 23.75 -30.17
CA SER A 152 23.19 23.96 -28.81
C SER A 152 23.70 22.90 -27.83
N MET A 153 23.99 21.68 -28.28
CA MET A 153 24.64 20.66 -27.44
C MET A 153 26.07 21.04 -27.05
N ASN A 154 26.78 21.74 -27.94
CA ASN A 154 28.17 22.18 -27.74
C ASN A 154 28.25 23.53 -27.03
N ALA A 155 27.34 24.45 -27.34
CA ALA A 155 27.28 25.80 -26.77
C ALA A 155 25.83 26.13 -26.34
N PRO A 156 25.38 25.61 -25.19
CA PRO A 156 23.97 25.68 -24.77
C PRO A 156 23.49 27.08 -24.34
N GLY A 157 24.36 28.05 -24.08
CA GLY A 157 23.94 29.39 -23.65
C GLY A 157 23.03 29.35 -22.41
N SER A 158 21.86 29.99 -22.49
CA SER A 158 20.89 30.07 -21.39
C SER A 158 19.94 28.87 -21.26
N LEU A 159 20.08 27.81 -22.07
CA LEU A 159 19.16 26.67 -22.10
C LEU A 159 19.12 25.86 -20.79
N GLY A 160 20.27 25.80 -20.10
CA GLY A 160 20.44 24.97 -18.91
C GLY A 160 20.64 23.48 -19.23
N TRP A 161 21.16 22.76 -18.23
CA TRP A 161 21.64 21.39 -18.39
C TRP A 161 20.52 20.36 -18.68
N ARG A 162 19.29 20.58 -18.17
CA ARG A 162 18.14 19.69 -18.41
C ARG A 162 17.70 19.70 -19.87
N ALA A 163 17.48 20.89 -20.42
CA ALA A 163 17.17 21.04 -21.84
C ALA A 163 18.30 20.47 -22.70
N ARG A 164 19.57 20.76 -22.39
CA ARG A 164 20.72 20.17 -23.09
C ARG A 164 20.70 18.64 -23.06
N GLY A 165 20.42 18.03 -21.90
CA GLY A 165 20.31 16.58 -21.77
C GLY A 165 19.27 15.97 -22.72
N GLU A 166 18.08 16.56 -22.79
CA GLU A 166 17.02 16.13 -23.72
C GLU A 166 17.42 16.30 -25.20
N LEU A 167 18.25 17.30 -25.54
CA LEU A 167 18.79 17.46 -26.89
C LEU A 167 19.77 16.35 -27.27
N VAL A 168 20.61 15.90 -26.33
CA VAL A 168 21.50 14.76 -26.55
C VAL A 168 20.68 13.50 -26.82
N GLU A 169 19.60 13.28 -26.07
CA GLU A 169 18.69 12.15 -26.32
C GLU A 169 17.99 12.25 -27.68
N TRP A 170 17.55 13.45 -28.07
CA TRP A 170 16.95 13.66 -29.40
C TRP A 170 17.95 13.36 -30.51
N TRP A 171 19.15 13.96 -30.43
CA TRP A 171 20.22 13.71 -31.39
C TRP A 171 20.62 12.24 -31.45
N ALA A 172 20.68 11.55 -30.30
CA ALA A 172 21.00 10.13 -30.24
C ALA A 172 19.98 9.30 -31.01
N ARG A 173 18.69 9.51 -30.75
CA ARG A 173 17.60 8.81 -31.46
C ARG A 173 17.68 9.00 -32.98
N GLU A 174 17.90 10.24 -33.45
CA GLU A 174 17.99 10.50 -34.89
C GLU A 174 19.29 9.94 -35.49
N SER A 175 20.40 9.95 -34.74
CA SER A 175 21.68 9.39 -35.20
C SER A 175 21.65 7.86 -35.30
N TYR A 176 20.87 7.17 -34.44
CA TYR A 176 20.61 5.74 -34.59
C TYR A 176 19.88 5.44 -35.91
N ARG A 177 18.88 6.26 -36.27
CA ARG A 177 18.17 6.14 -37.56
C ARG A 177 19.09 6.39 -38.76
N GLU A 178 20.09 7.26 -38.61
CA GLU A 178 21.14 7.51 -39.60
C GLU A 178 22.22 6.40 -39.64
N ALA A 179 22.04 5.30 -38.87
CA ALA A 179 22.96 4.16 -38.78
C ALA A 179 24.41 4.55 -38.42
N ARG A 180 24.57 5.60 -37.60
CA ARG A 180 25.88 6.05 -37.12
C ARG A 180 26.47 5.00 -36.16
N LYS A 181 27.78 4.75 -36.27
CA LYS A 181 28.50 3.79 -35.42
C LYS A 181 28.82 4.39 -34.05
N ASP A 182 29.09 3.52 -33.05
CA ASP A 182 29.59 3.88 -31.71
C ASP A 182 28.73 4.90 -30.95
N MET A 183 27.41 4.83 -31.14
CA MET A 183 26.49 5.82 -30.58
C MET A 183 26.46 5.85 -29.06
N LEU A 184 26.50 4.69 -28.40
CA LEU A 184 26.51 4.63 -26.94
C LEU A 184 27.70 5.38 -26.32
N GLU A 185 28.88 5.26 -26.91
CA GLU A 185 30.08 5.95 -26.41
C GLU A 185 30.04 7.45 -26.73
N GLN A 186 29.55 7.84 -27.90
CA GLN A 186 29.36 9.26 -28.21
C GLN A 186 28.35 9.93 -27.28
N VAL A 187 27.24 9.25 -26.96
CA VAL A 187 26.26 9.73 -25.97
C VAL A 187 26.89 9.81 -24.59
N ALA A 188 27.71 8.82 -24.22
CA ALA A 188 28.44 8.83 -22.94
C ALA A 188 29.41 10.01 -22.82
N ASP A 189 30.17 10.29 -23.88
CA ASP A 189 31.09 11.43 -23.93
C ASP A 189 30.32 12.77 -23.90
N LEU A 190 29.20 12.89 -24.62
CA LEU A 190 28.36 14.09 -24.62
C LEU A 190 27.70 14.37 -23.26
N HIS A 191 27.38 13.34 -22.49
CA HIS A 191 26.85 13.49 -21.13
C HIS A 191 27.95 13.63 -20.06
N GLY A 192 29.23 13.42 -20.41
CA GLY A 192 30.34 13.44 -19.45
C GLY A 192 30.32 12.26 -18.49
N CYS A 193 29.92 11.08 -18.97
CA CYS A 193 29.80 9.88 -18.16
C CYS A 193 31.19 9.34 -17.74
N SER A 194 31.30 8.97 -16.47
CA SER A 194 32.54 8.41 -15.89
C SER A 194 32.83 7.04 -16.49
N LYS A 195 34.08 6.81 -16.89
CA LYS A 195 34.50 5.57 -17.56
C LYS A 195 34.94 4.48 -16.59
N HIS A 196 35.42 4.88 -15.41
CA HIS A 196 35.95 3.98 -14.38
C HIS A 196 35.13 4.15 -13.10
N VAL A 197 34.30 3.16 -12.78
CA VAL A 197 33.43 3.17 -11.60
C VAL A 197 33.41 1.77 -11.00
N ARG A 198 33.57 1.68 -9.69
CA ARG A 198 33.46 0.42 -8.95
C ARG A 198 32.15 0.38 -8.18
N LEU A 199 31.57 -0.81 -8.08
CA LEU A 199 30.36 -1.06 -7.29
C LEU A 199 30.69 -1.89 -6.05
N ALA A 200 29.99 -1.65 -4.95
CA ALA A 200 30.02 -2.47 -3.75
C ALA A 200 28.60 -2.76 -3.24
N GLY A 201 28.37 -3.98 -2.77
CA GLY A 201 27.09 -4.41 -2.19
C GLY A 201 26.82 -5.91 -2.39
N PRO A 202 25.57 -6.35 -2.15
CA PRO A 202 24.49 -5.60 -1.52
C PRO A 202 24.72 -5.42 -0.01
N PHE A 203 24.39 -4.25 0.51
CA PHE A 203 24.33 -3.92 1.93
C PHE A 203 22.89 -3.96 2.45
N GLY A 204 22.73 -4.22 3.75
CA GLY A 204 21.42 -4.29 4.38
C GLY A 204 20.64 -5.57 4.05
N ARG A 205 19.33 -5.53 4.31
CA ARG A 205 18.37 -6.62 4.15
C ARG A 205 17.48 -6.49 2.92
N GLY A 206 17.67 -5.47 2.09
CA GLY A 206 16.79 -5.24 0.92
C GLY A 206 15.38 -4.80 1.32
N ILE A 207 15.22 -4.21 2.51
CA ILE A 207 13.93 -3.65 2.95
C ILE A 207 13.89 -2.13 2.68
N PRO A 208 12.70 -1.49 2.60
CA PRO A 208 12.60 -0.06 2.38
C PRO A 208 13.41 0.79 3.36
N ALA A 209 13.53 0.35 4.61
CA ALA A 209 14.32 1.02 5.64
C ALA A 209 15.82 1.17 5.32
N ASP A 210 16.40 0.22 4.59
CA ASP A 210 17.84 0.24 4.33
C ASP A 210 18.23 1.40 3.41
N ARG A 211 17.28 1.92 2.62
CA ARG A 211 17.48 2.97 1.60
C ARG A 211 18.02 4.28 2.19
N HIS A 212 17.76 4.54 3.47
CA HIS A 212 18.24 5.71 4.21
C HIS A 212 19.24 5.40 5.32
N ARG A 213 19.65 4.14 5.49
CA ARG A 213 20.68 3.75 6.46
C ARG A 213 22.08 3.95 5.87
N SER A 214 23.00 4.39 6.71
CA SER A 214 24.43 4.48 6.37
C SER A 214 25.11 3.13 6.54
N PHE A 215 26.01 2.79 5.62
CA PHE A 215 26.80 1.56 5.67
C PHE A 215 28.30 1.87 5.56
N GLU A 216 29.16 0.88 5.84
CA GLU A 216 30.62 1.07 5.89
C GLU A 216 31.23 1.64 4.60
N ALA A 217 30.61 1.40 3.44
CA ALA A 217 31.07 1.93 2.16
C ALA A 217 31.06 3.47 2.09
N GLU A 218 30.30 4.16 2.95
CA GLU A 218 30.28 5.63 3.04
C GLU A 218 31.50 6.21 3.76
N LYS A 219 32.23 5.39 4.54
CA LYS A 219 33.35 5.87 5.35
C LYS A 219 34.53 6.34 4.47
N PRO A 220 35.34 7.31 4.96
CA PRO A 220 36.59 7.69 4.32
C PRO A 220 37.53 6.51 4.09
N GLY A 221 38.29 6.55 3.01
CA GLY A 221 39.35 5.59 2.70
C GLY A 221 38.93 4.45 1.77
N ARG A 222 39.84 3.49 1.62
CA ARG A 222 39.75 2.41 0.63
C ARG A 222 38.79 1.31 1.08
N TRP A 223 37.89 0.92 0.18
CA TRP A 223 37.05 -0.26 0.39
C TRP A 223 37.88 -1.56 0.46
N PRO A 224 37.62 -2.43 1.46
CA PRO A 224 38.13 -3.80 1.44
C PRO A 224 37.45 -4.61 0.33
N LEU A 225 38.04 -5.75 -0.08
CA LEU A 225 37.42 -6.64 -1.07
C LEU A 225 36.08 -7.21 -0.56
N PHE A 226 36.05 -7.56 0.72
CA PHE A 226 34.87 -8.03 1.45
C PHE A 226 34.64 -7.14 2.66
N PHE A 227 33.39 -6.73 2.86
CA PHE A 227 32.96 -6.00 4.04
C PHE A 227 32.51 -6.97 5.13
N SER A 228 32.29 -6.45 6.33
CA SER A 228 31.72 -7.24 7.42
C SER A 228 30.32 -7.74 7.05
N PRO A 229 30.01 -9.05 7.22
CA PRO A 229 28.66 -9.54 7.01
C PRO A 229 27.70 -8.91 8.02
N SER A 230 26.45 -8.72 7.59
CA SER A 230 25.39 -8.39 8.54
C SER A 230 25.04 -9.64 9.35
N GLU A 231 24.87 -9.49 10.67
CA GLU A 231 24.37 -10.56 11.55
C GLU A 231 23.04 -11.17 11.04
N GLN A 232 22.28 -10.38 10.29
CA GLN A 232 20.93 -10.73 9.81
C GLN A 232 20.93 -11.44 8.46
N ARG A 233 22.03 -11.34 7.70
CA ARG A 233 22.26 -12.05 6.44
C ARG A 233 23.71 -12.55 6.39
N PRO A 234 24.12 -13.46 7.28
CA PRO A 234 25.52 -13.90 7.35
C PRO A 234 25.99 -14.57 6.06
N GLN A 235 25.07 -15.13 5.28
CA GLN A 235 25.31 -15.74 3.96
C GLN A 235 25.49 -14.72 2.83
N VAL A 236 25.09 -13.45 3.01
CA VAL A 236 25.21 -12.39 1.99
C VAL A 236 26.27 -11.39 2.46
N VAL A 237 27.52 -11.64 2.09
CA VAL A 237 28.66 -10.79 2.44
C VAL A 237 28.78 -9.66 1.40
N PRO A 238 28.60 -8.37 1.79
CA PRO A 238 28.82 -7.27 0.87
C PRO A 238 30.27 -7.26 0.40
N ARG A 239 30.49 -7.02 -0.89
CA ARG A 239 31.83 -7.05 -1.50
C ARG A 239 31.95 -6.05 -2.62
N VAL A 240 33.19 -5.76 -3.01
CA VAL A 240 33.44 -5.03 -4.27
C VAL A 240 33.10 -5.95 -5.44
N LEU A 241 32.30 -5.45 -6.36
CA LEU A 241 31.78 -6.17 -7.51
C LEU A 241 32.60 -5.82 -8.75
N GLU A 242 32.79 -6.79 -9.63
CA GLU A 242 33.24 -6.55 -10.98
C GLU A 242 32.13 -5.86 -11.78
N THR A 243 32.49 -4.83 -12.54
CA THR A 243 31.53 -3.94 -13.22
C THR A 243 31.69 -4.03 -14.74
N LYS A 244 30.56 -4.03 -15.45
CA LYS A 244 30.50 -3.85 -16.90
C LYS A 244 29.97 -2.46 -17.22
N ARG A 245 30.61 -1.75 -18.16
CA ARG A 245 30.14 -0.45 -18.67
C ARG A 245 29.60 -0.60 -20.08
N VAL A 246 28.42 -0.04 -20.34
CA VAL A 246 27.83 0.09 -21.68
C VAL A 246 27.33 1.53 -21.83
N GLY A 247 28.05 2.35 -22.60
CA GLY A 247 27.78 3.79 -22.68
C GLY A 247 27.92 4.46 -21.32
N CYS A 248 26.83 5.04 -20.81
CA CYS A 248 26.79 5.64 -19.46
C CYS A 248 26.48 4.65 -18.34
N GLU A 249 25.87 3.50 -18.67
CA GLU A 249 25.36 2.58 -17.69
C GLU A 249 26.46 1.66 -17.16
N ILE A 250 26.51 1.53 -15.84
CA ILE A 250 27.41 0.65 -15.11
C ILE A 250 26.55 -0.35 -14.37
N THR A 251 26.81 -1.63 -14.59
CA THR A 251 26.10 -2.77 -13.99
C THR A 251 27.11 -3.76 -13.41
N PRO A 252 26.70 -4.69 -12.53
CA PRO A 252 27.61 -5.74 -12.07
C PRO A 252 27.76 -6.79 -13.18
N ALA A 253 28.94 -7.37 -13.32
CA ALA A 253 29.21 -8.43 -14.29
C ALA A 253 28.50 -9.76 -13.95
N GLN A 254 27.94 -9.88 -12.73
CA GLN A 254 27.30 -11.07 -12.19
C GLN A 254 25.96 -10.70 -11.52
N ALA A 255 25.06 -11.67 -11.39
CA ALA A 255 23.83 -11.50 -10.62
C ALA A 255 24.14 -11.22 -9.13
N VAL A 256 23.31 -10.38 -8.51
CA VAL A 256 23.46 -9.94 -7.12
C VAL A 256 22.12 -10.02 -6.40
N HIS A 257 22.16 -10.24 -5.08
CA HIS A 257 20.96 -10.21 -4.24
C HIS A 257 20.44 -8.77 -4.04
N ASP A 258 19.18 -8.63 -3.62
CA ASP A 258 18.60 -7.33 -3.29
C ASP A 258 19.25 -6.69 -2.07
N GLY A 259 19.45 -5.36 -2.14
CA GLY A 259 19.99 -4.54 -1.07
C GLY A 259 20.39 -3.15 -1.54
N VAL A 260 21.13 -2.44 -0.70
CA VAL A 260 21.72 -1.14 -1.03
C VAL A 260 23.08 -1.34 -1.66
N PHE A 261 23.41 -0.57 -2.69
CA PHE A 261 24.72 -0.62 -3.33
C PHE A 261 25.40 0.75 -3.24
N TYR A 262 26.70 0.75 -3.47
CA TYR A 262 27.50 1.97 -3.55
C TYR A 262 28.31 1.98 -4.83
N ALA A 263 28.38 3.15 -5.46
CA ALA A 263 29.27 3.41 -6.59
C ALA A 263 30.40 4.35 -6.15
N GLU A 264 31.64 4.00 -6.50
CA GLU A 264 32.83 4.81 -6.22
C GLU A 264 33.57 5.13 -7.53
N THR A 265 33.99 6.39 -7.67
CA THR A 265 34.92 6.83 -8.70
C THR A 265 35.81 7.95 -8.18
N PHE A 266 36.96 8.14 -8.82
CA PHE A 266 37.88 9.23 -8.59
C PHE A 266 37.97 10.07 -9.85
N PHE A 267 38.12 11.39 -9.71
CA PHE A 267 38.32 12.28 -10.85
C PHE A 267 39.33 13.38 -10.56
N GLU A 268 40.05 13.85 -11.58
CA GLU A 268 41.12 14.85 -11.46
C GLU A 268 40.71 16.18 -12.09
N LEU A 269 40.91 17.28 -11.36
CA LEU A 269 40.75 18.65 -11.82
C LEU A 269 42.10 19.35 -11.91
N GLN A 270 42.32 20.10 -12.99
CA GLN A 270 43.57 20.83 -13.22
C GLN A 270 43.61 22.20 -12.53
N ALA A 271 42.45 22.75 -12.19
CA ALA A 271 42.27 24.05 -11.55
C ALA A 271 41.02 24.02 -10.66
N ASP A 272 40.90 25.02 -9.79
CA ASP A 272 39.67 25.25 -9.04
C ASP A 272 38.51 25.51 -10.01
N GLU A 273 37.46 24.70 -9.96
CA GLU A 273 36.39 24.73 -10.95
C GLU A 273 35.01 24.42 -10.34
N GLU A 274 33.96 24.94 -10.97
CA GLU A 274 32.58 24.54 -10.66
C GLU A 274 32.20 23.26 -11.42
N VAL A 275 31.77 22.24 -10.69
CA VAL A 275 31.37 20.94 -11.23
C VAL A 275 29.90 20.69 -10.92
N LEU A 276 29.15 20.26 -11.94
CA LEU A 276 27.83 19.68 -11.83
C LEU A 276 27.96 18.15 -11.82
N ILE A 277 27.53 17.53 -10.72
CA ILE A 277 27.54 16.08 -10.56
C ILE A 277 26.11 15.60 -10.55
N SER A 278 25.80 14.60 -11.38
CA SER A 278 24.53 13.87 -11.30
C SER A 278 24.78 12.37 -11.36
N VAL A 279 24.09 11.65 -10.46
CA VAL A 279 24.27 10.20 -10.32
C VAL A 279 22.92 9.52 -10.42
N GLN A 280 22.75 8.67 -11.43
CA GLN A 280 21.52 7.94 -11.65
C GLN A 280 21.25 6.96 -10.51
N ALA A 281 19.98 6.86 -10.10
CA ALA A 281 19.51 6.04 -8.99
C ALA A 281 20.14 6.36 -7.60
N ALA A 282 20.91 7.46 -7.47
CA ALA A 282 21.49 7.84 -6.19
C ALA A 282 20.46 8.38 -5.20
N ARG A 283 20.59 7.90 -3.97
CA ARG A 283 19.93 8.38 -2.74
C ARG A 283 20.80 9.35 -1.98
N ALA A 284 22.11 9.13 -1.99
CA ALA A 284 23.07 10.03 -1.40
C ALA A 284 24.30 10.10 -2.29
N VAL A 285 24.93 11.28 -2.35
CA VAL A 285 26.21 11.49 -3.03
C VAL A 285 27.15 12.17 -2.05
N PHE A 286 28.33 11.62 -1.93
CA PHE A 286 29.44 12.10 -1.13
C PHE A 286 30.58 12.49 -2.06
N VAL A 287 31.19 13.64 -1.82
CA VAL A 287 32.40 14.08 -2.53
C VAL A 287 33.43 14.51 -1.50
N ASP A 288 34.64 13.98 -1.62
CA ASP A 288 35.72 14.15 -0.65
C ASP A 288 35.24 13.87 0.78
N ASP A 289 34.52 12.75 0.93
CA ASP A 289 33.93 12.23 2.16
C ASP A 289 32.86 13.13 2.83
N ALA A 290 32.44 14.22 2.18
CA ALA A 290 31.34 15.06 2.63
C ALA A 290 30.03 14.73 1.90
N LEU A 291 28.92 14.60 2.64
CA LEU A 291 27.58 14.43 2.06
C LEU A 291 27.15 15.72 1.33
N VAL A 292 27.06 15.67 0.00
CA VAL A 292 26.73 16.82 -0.84
C VAL A 292 25.29 16.81 -1.35
N LEU A 293 24.69 15.63 -1.49
CA LEU A 293 23.31 15.44 -1.92
C LEU A 293 22.67 14.27 -1.16
N GLU A 294 21.44 14.46 -0.69
CA GLU A 294 20.61 13.40 -0.11
C GLU A 294 19.16 13.53 -0.61
N ARG A 295 18.60 12.43 -1.09
CA ARG A 295 17.25 12.29 -1.62
C ARG A 295 16.44 11.32 -0.77
N ASP A 296 16.11 11.76 0.43
CA ASP A 296 15.27 11.01 1.38
C ASP A 296 13.81 10.99 0.90
N PRO A 297 13.24 9.83 0.52
CA PRO A 297 11.88 9.73 -0.02
C PRO A 297 10.79 10.20 0.96
N ARG A 298 11.11 10.31 2.26
CA ARG A 298 10.20 10.85 3.29
C ARG A 298 10.08 12.37 3.24
N LYS A 299 10.92 13.05 2.45
CA LYS A 299 10.85 14.51 2.23
C LYS A 299 10.01 14.80 0.99
N TRP A 300 8.89 15.50 1.18
CA TRP A 300 8.04 15.94 0.08
C TRP A 300 8.81 16.85 -0.89
N GLY A 301 8.62 16.65 -2.20
CA GLY A 301 9.26 17.49 -3.22
C GLY A 301 10.77 17.26 -3.43
N ILE A 302 11.39 16.22 -2.86
CA ILE A 302 12.84 16.04 -2.92
C ILE A 302 13.39 15.58 -4.29
N TRP A 303 12.58 14.88 -5.09
CA TRP A 303 13.06 14.14 -6.26
C TRP A 303 13.69 14.99 -7.38
N PRO A 304 13.26 16.25 -7.63
CA PRO A 304 13.93 17.15 -8.57
C PRO A 304 15.40 17.43 -8.19
N SER A 305 15.81 17.22 -6.94
CA SER A 305 17.21 17.33 -6.49
C SER A 305 18.05 16.15 -6.98
N PHE A 306 18.24 16.03 -8.30
CA PHE A 306 18.97 14.94 -8.95
C PHE A 306 20.46 15.25 -9.17
N GLY A 307 20.82 16.53 -9.28
CA GLY A 307 22.19 16.99 -9.49
C GLY A 307 22.63 17.96 -8.40
N VAL A 308 23.94 18.03 -8.15
CA VAL A 308 24.54 18.97 -7.21
C VAL A 308 25.64 19.79 -7.91
N ARG A 309 25.67 21.09 -7.63
CA ARG A 309 26.76 21.97 -8.06
C ARG A 309 27.72 22.20 -6.91
N LEU A 310 29.00 21.97 -7.17
CA LEU A 310 30.08 22.11 -6.22
C LEU A 310 31.16 23.01 -6.79
N LYS A 311 31.80 23.80 -5.93
CA LYS A 311 33.11 24.37 -6.23
C LYS A 311 34.17 23.50 -5.58
N LEU A 312 35.06 22.95 -6.39
CA LEU A 312 36.14 22.04 -5.99
C LEU A 312 37.49 22.68 -6.29
N THR A 313 38.50 22.34 -5.50
CA THR A 313 39.89 22.79 -5.72
C THR A 313 40.57 21.99 -6.81
N ALA A 314 41.71 22.45 -7.33
CA ALA A 314 42.56 21.60 -8.17
C ALA A 314 43.00 20.33 -7.40
N GLY A 315 43.03 19.19 -8.07
CA GLY A 315 43.48 17.92 -7.48
C GLY A 315 42.59 16.72 -7.81
N ARG A 316 42.85 15.61 -7.11
CA ARG A 316 42.10 14.35 -7.22
C ARG A 316 40.96 14.34 -6.20
N HIS A 317 39.75 14.07 -6.65
CA HIS A 317 38.54 14.01 -5.81
C HIS A 317 37.98 12.60 -5.76
N ARG A 318 37.37 12.25 -4.63
CA ARG A 318 36.65 10.98 -4.45
C ARG A 318 35.15 11.24 -4.50
N LEU A 319 34.41 10.42 -5.25
CA LEU A 319 32.95 10.43 -5.29
C LEU A 319 32.42 9.06 -4.88
N VAL A 320 31.53 9.04 -3.90
CA VAL A 320 30.78 7.85 -3.49
C VAL A 320 29.28 8.14 -3.58
N ALA A 321 28.50 7.24 -4.17
CA ALA A 321 27.05 7.37 -4.26
C ALA A 321 26.35 6.13 -3.71
N ARG A 322 25.39 6.33 -2.80
CA ARG A 322 24.47 5.28 -2.33
C ARG A 322 23.35 5.12 -3.34
N ILE A 323 23.15 3.91 -3.88
CA ILE A 323 22.16 3.58 -4.91
C ILE A 323 21.28 2.39 -4.48
N GLU A 324 20.03 2.35 -4.93
CA GLU A 324 19.06 1.30 -4.52
C GLU A 324 19.06 0.06 -5.40
N GLN A 325 19.61 0.18 -6.60
CA GLN A 325 19.70 -0.89 -7.57
C GLN A 325 21.16 -1.03 -7.95
N ALA A 326 21.58 -2.23 -8.35
CA ALA A 326 22.97 -2.50 -8.68
C ALA A 326 23.43 -1.88 -10.02
N PHE A 327 22.77 -0.82 -10.49
CA PHE A 327 23.16 -0.08 -11.68
C PHE A 327 23.19 1.42 -11.41
N THR A 328 24.04 2.13 -12.14
CA THR A 328 24.11 3.59 -12.06
C THR A 328 24.77 4.20 -13.30
N SER A 329 24.78 5.51 -13.36
CA SER A 329 25.64 6.32 -14.22
C SER A 329 26.09 7.56 -13.45
N ILE A 330 27.37 7.94 -13.58
CA ILE A 330 27.94 9.12 -12.93
C ILE A 330 28.33 10.13 -14.01
N ARG A 331 27.69 11.29 -14.03
CA ARG A 331 27.95 12.36 -15.02
C ARG A 331 28.67 13.52 -14.35
N LEU A 332 29.80 13.92 -14.94
CA LEU A 332 30.62 15.07 -14.54
C LEU A 332 30.51 16.15 -15.61
N GLN A 333 29.83 17.24 -15.28
CA GLN A 333 29.43 18.28 -16.22
C GLN A 333 29.81 19.68 -15.72
N ARG A 334 29.82 20.63 -16.64
CA ARG A 334 29.83 22.07 -16.33
C ARG A 334 28.42 22.53 -16.00
N ARG A 335 28.27 23.76 -15.48
CA ARG A 335 26.96 24.34 -15.08
C ARG A 335 25.90 24.26 -16.18
N ASP A 336 26.30 24.39 -17.44
CA ASP A 336 25.41 24.40 -18.60
C ASP A 336 25.09 23.00 -19.13
N GLY A 337 25.61 21.96 -18.47
CA GLY A 337 25.42 20.55 -18.80
C GLY A 337 26.44 20.00 -19.79
N THR A 338 27.37 20.79 -20.31
CA THR A 338 28.45 20.29 -21.19
C THR A 338 29.41 19.39 -20.40
N PRO A 339 30.05 18.38 -21.03
CA PRO A 339 30.95 17.47 -20.34
C PRO A 339 32.16 18.21 -19.77
N LEU A 340 32.57 17.83 -18.56
CA LEU A 340 33.76 18.40 -17.91
C LEU A 340 35.07 17.92 -18.55
N HIS A 341 35.04 16.71 -19.15
CA HIS A 341 36.20 15.97 -19.64
C HIS A 341 37.29 15.69 -18.58
N ALA A 342 36.90 15.60 -17.31
CA ALA A 342 37.80 15.18 -16.23
C ALA A 342 38.26 13.74 -16.43
N LYS A 343 39.54 13.48 -16.12
CA LYS A 343 40.08 12.12 -16.11
C LYS A 343 39.49 11.36 -14.92
N THR A 344 38.84 10.23 -15.18
CA THR A 344 38.24 9.37 -14.14
C THR A 344 39.10 8.15 -13.88
N SER A 345 39.06 7.60 -12.67
CA SER A 345 39.83 6.45 -12.21
C SER A 345 39.04 5.65 -11.18
N ASP A 346 39.24 4.34 -11.15
CA ASP A 346 38.70 3.41 -10.17
C ASP A 346 39.77 2.91 -9.17
N ASP A 347 41.00 3.43 -9.27
CA ASP A 347 42.12 3.09 -8.40
C ASP A 347 42.00 3.78 -7.02
N PRO A 348 41.75 3.05 -5.94
CA PRO A 348 41.60 3.65 -4.61
C PRO A 348 42.94 3.93 -3.91
N SER A 349 44.09 3.65 -4.54
CA SER A 349 45.41 3.69 -3.86
C SER A 349 46.04 5.08 -3.80
N ALA A 350 45.82 5.93 -4.80
CA ALA A 350 46.37 7.29 -4.81
C ALA A 350 45.59 8.24 -3.88
N PRO A 351 46.29 9.21 -3.24
CA PRO A 351 45.65 10.17 -2.34
C PRO A 351 44.63 11.05 -3.08
N TYR A 352 43.57 11.45 -2.38
CA TYR A 352 42.54 12.36 -2.85
C TYR A 352 42.36 13.52 -1.86
N SER A 353 41.68 14.57 -2.30
CA SER A 353 41.36 15.75 -1.51
C SER A 353 40.52 15.39 -0.29
N VAL A 354 40.88 15.94 0.86
CA VAL A 354 40.08 15.88 2.10
C VAL A 354 39.44 17.24 2.43
N VAL A 355 39.54 18.20 1.49
CA VAL A 355 38.95 19.52 1.63
C VAL A 355 37.46 19.41 1.30
N ALA A 356 36.60 19.75 2.27
CA ALA A 356 35.16 19.69 2.08
C ALA A 356 34.72 20.56 0.88
N PRO A 357 33.95 20.01 -0.08
CA PRO A 357 33.41 20.75 -1.21
C PRO A 357 32.53 21.94 -0.80
N VAL A 358 32.60 23.03 -1.55
CA VAL A 358 31.66 24.16 -1.35
C VAL A 358 30.42 23.92 -2.20
N LYS A 359 29.29 23.61 -1.54
CA LYS A 359 28.00 23.43 -2.21
C LYS A 359 27.45 24.76 -2.73
N LEU A 360 27.09 24.79 -4.00
CA LEU A 360 26.49 25.95 -4.68
C LEU A 360 24.96 25.79 -4.77
N ALA A 361 24.30 26.82 -5.31
CA ALA A 361 22.86 26.79 -5.56
C ALA A 361 22.48 25.64 -6.49
N ASP A 362 21.35 25.01 -6.17
CA ASP A 362 20.87 23.81 -6.84
C ASP A 362 20.74 24.02 -8.37
N PRO A 363 21.27 23.08 -9.18
CA PRO A 363 21.23 23.20 -10.63
C PRO A 363 19.83 22.98 -11.23
N ASN A 364 18.90 22.35 -10.53
CA ASN A 364 17.55 22.13 -11.04
C ASN A 364 16.72 23.40 -10.87
N VAL A 365 16.15 23.89 -11.97
CA VAL A 365 15.29 25.08 -11.98
C VAL A 365 14.03 24.91 -11.12
N LEU A 366 13.55 23.68 -10.91
CA LEU A 366 12.39 23.39 -10.08
C LEU A 366 12.64 23.63 -8.58
N ASN A 367 13.87 23.45 -8.11
CA ASN A 367 14.21 23.59 -6.69
C ASN A 367 14.11 25.04 -6.19
N ARG A 368 13.93 26.01 -7.09
CA ARG A 368 13.58 27.40 -6.74
C ARG A 368 12.19 27.50 -6.09
N TYR A 369 11.30 26.58 -6.45
CA TYR A 369 9.90 26.57 -6.04
C TYR A 369 9.63 25.56 -4.92
N ILE A 370 10.62 24.79 -4.47
CA ILE A 370 10.47 23.80 -3.41
C ILE A 370 11.41 24.17 -2.28
N ARG A 371 10.88 24.40 -1.08
CA ARG A 371 11.69 24.71 0.10
C ARG A 371 11.05 24.10 1.35
N ASP A 372 11.87 23.40 2.13
CA ASP A 372 11.48 22.82 3.43
C ASP A 372 10.21 21.95 3.39
N GLY A 373 10.01 21.19 2.31
CA GLY A 373 8.83 20.33 2.13
C GLY A 373 7.54 21.11 1.89
N ASP A 374 7.64 22.26 1.22
CA ASP A 374 6.55 23.12 0.77
C ASP A 374 6.90 23.81 -0.55
N VAL A 375 5.91 24.48 -1.17
CA VAL A 375 6.07 25.22 -2.41
C VAL A 375 6.26 26.71 -2.16
N VAL A 376 7.33 27.29 -2.71
CA VAL A 376 7.51 28.73 -2.86
C VAL A 376 6.76 29.19 -4.11
N ARG A 377 5.54 29.70 -3.92
CA ARG A 377 4.64 30.05 -5.02
C ARG A 377 5.24 31.17 -5.91
N PRO A 378 5.35 30.96 -7.23
CA PRO A 378 5.70 32.01 -8.17
C PRO A 378 4.70 33.17 -8.13
N LYS A 379 5.16 34.38 -8.41
CA LYS A 379 4.29 35.57 -8.56
C LYS A 379 3.73 35.71 -9.98
N ASP A 380 4.32 35.02 -10.94
CA ASP A 380 3.91 35.00 -12.35
C ASP A 380 3.18 33.68 -12.62
N ASP A 381 1.96 33.78 -13.13
CA ASP A 381 1.11 32.61 -13.45
C ASP A 381 1.76 31.73 -14.53
N VAL A 382 2.48 32.34 -15.48
CA VAL A 382 3.21 31.60 -16.53
C VAL A 382 4.30 30.74 -15.90
N GLU A 383 5.03 31.28 -14.93
CA GLU A 383 6.08 30.55 -14.23
C GLU A 383 5.52 29.39 -13.42
N ALA A 384 4.40 29.60 -12.71
CA ALA A 384 3.70 28.53 -11.98
C ALA A 384 3.22 27.40 -12.91
N PHE A 385 2.60 27.76 -14.03
CA PHE A 385 2.13 26.80 -15.03
C PHE A 385 3.27 25.96 -15.62
N LEU A 386 4.38 26.59 -16.01
CA LEU A 386 5.52 25.88 -16.58
C LEU A 386 6.23 25.00 -15.54
N ALA A 387 6.43 25.52 -14.32
CA ALA A 387 7.06 24.76 -13.24
C ALA A 387 6.23 23.53 -12.86
N ALA A 388 4.90 23.64 -12.84
CA ALA A 388 4.02 22.50 -12.56
C ALA A 388 4.13 21.40 -13.62
N TYR A 389 4.19 21.76 -14.90
CA TYR A 389 4.41 20.78 -15.97
C TYR A 389 5.79 20.12 -15.89
N LEU A 390 6.83 20.88 -15.57
CA LEU A 390 8.17 20.33 -15.42
C LEU A 390 8.28 19.41 -14.19
N ALA A 391 7.50 19.66 -13.13
CA ALA A 391 7.38 18.72 -12.02
C ALA A 391 6.79 17.38 -12.49
N HIS A 392 5.76 17.40 -13.35
CA HIS A 392 5.24 16.19 -14.01
C HIS A 392 6.30 15.47 -14.85
N VAL A 393 7.14 16.21 -15.60
CA VAL A 393 8.25 15.60 -16.38
C VAL A 393 9.23 14.83 -15.48
N GLU A 394 9.38 15.23 -14.22
CA GLU A 394 10.22 14.57 -13.23
C GLU A 394 9.47 13.56 -12.34
N GLY A 395 8.22 13.23 -12.68
CA GLY A 395 7.38 12.28 -11.94
C GLY A 395 6.88 12.80 -10.60
N GLN A 396 6.77 14.13 -10.44
CA GLN A 396 6.37 14.82 -9.21
C GLN A 396 5.01 15.52 -9.41
N ASP A 397 3.99 14.74 -9.76
CA ASP A 397 2.65 15.25 -10.05
C ASP A 397 1.96 15.88 -8.82
N ASP A 398 2.32 15.48 -7.61
CA ASP A 398 1.89 16.13 -6.36
C ASP A 398 2.46 17.54 -6.23
N VAL A 399 3.76 17.72 -6.50
CA VAL A 399 4.40 19.05 -6.55
C VAL A 399 3.75 19.92 -7.62
N GLY A 400 3.53 19.36 -8.80
CA GLY A 400 2.83 20.07 -9.88
C GLY A 400 1.42 20.48 -9.47
N SER A 401 0.67 19.60 -8.82
CA SER A 401 -0.69 19.88 -8.33
C SER A 401 -0.71 21.04 -7.32
N VAL A 402 0.25 21.09 -6.39
CA VAL A 402 0.37 22.19 -5.41
C VAL A 402 0.75 23.51 -6.08
N LEU A 403 1.66 23.47 -7.06
CA LEU A 403 2.06 24.65 -7.85
C LEU A 403 0.88 25.25 -8.63
N MET A 404 -0.03 24.41 -9.13
CA MET A 404 -1.20 24.83 -9.89
C MET A 404 -2.35 25.40 -9.05
N GLU A 405 -2.40 25.14 -7.74
CA GLU A 405 -3.51 25.57 -6.87
C GLU A 405 -3.95 27.03 -7.05
N PRO A 406 -3.06 28.04 -7.14
CA PRO A 406 -3.47 29.43 -7.36
C PRO A 406 -4.28 29.64 -8.65
N LEU A 407 -4.00 28.85 -9.68
CA LEU A 407 -4.62 28.97 -11.01
C LEU A 407 -5.96 28.22 -11.10
N VAL A 408 -6.17 27.20 -10.26
CA VAL A 408 -7.31 26.27 -10.37
C VAL A 408 -8.17 26.16 -9.11
N SER A 409 -7.84 26.89 -8.04
CA SER A 409 -8.59 26.86 -6.76
C SER A 409 -10.09 27.18 -6.91
N GLN A 410 -10.48 27.93 -7.94
CA GLN A 410 -11.86 28.20 -8.31
C GLN A 410 -12.15 27.63 -9.70
N ILE A 411 -12.53 26.36 -9.76
CA ILE A 411 -12.76 25.60 -11.00
C ILE A 411 -13.72 26.34 -11.96
N GLU A 412 -14.72 27.03 -11.41
CA GLU A 412 -15.73 27.79 -12.17
C GLU A 412 -15.15 28.95 -12.99
N VAL A 413 -14.09 29.60 -12.52
CA VAL A 413 -13.47 30.77 -13.20
C VAL A 413 -12.07 30.48 -13.75
N ALA A 414 -11.49 29.33 -13.40
CA ALA A 414 -10.19 28.88 -13.90
C ALA A 414 -10.20 28.72 -15.43
N ALA A 415 -9.04 28.97 -16.04
CA ALA A 415 -8.84 28.86 -17.48
C ALA A 415 -8.87 27.38 -17.95
N PRO A 416 -9.42 27.09 -19.14
CA PRO A 416 -9.55 25.71 -19.63
C PRO A 416 -8.20 24.99 -19.78
N ILE A 417 -7.12 25.67 -20.18
CA ILE A 417 -5.80 25.04 -20.32
C ILE A 417 -5.16 24.75 -18.95
N ALA A 418 -5.36 25.63 -17.96
CA ALA A 418 -4.91 25.37 -16.59
C ALA A 418 -5.64 24.17 -15.96
N LEU A 419 -6.96 24.07 -16.17
CA LEU A 419 -7.76 22.92 -15.73
C LEU A 419 -7.33 21.63 -16.44
N ALA A 420 -7.04 21.67 -17.74
CA ALA A 420 -6.56 20.50 -18.48
C ALA A 420 -5.20 20.01 -17.96
N GLN A 421 -4.30 20.92 -17.59
CA GLN A 421 -3.03 20.55 -16.95
C GLN A 421 -3.26 20.00 -15.54
N GLN A 422 -4.17 20.59 -14.75
CA GLN A 422 -4.51 20.05 -13.44
C GLN A 422 -5.08 18.63 -13.54
N ALA A 423 -5.92 18.34 -14.55
CA ALA A 423 -6.45 17.01 -14.78
C ALA A 423 -5.35 15.96 -15.05
N LEU A 424 -4.29 16.35 -15.77
CA LEU A 424 -3.10 15.52 -15.97
C LEU A 424 -2.38 15.21 -14.64
N LEU A 425 -2.21 16.22 -13.80
CA LEU A 425 -1.47 16.11 -12.54
C LEU A 425 -2.21 15.26 -11.51
N VAL A 426 -3.49 15.53 -11.27
CA VAL A 426 -4.28 14.79 -10.26
C VAL A 426 -4.46 13.31 -10.61
N SER A 427 -4.35 12.95 -11.88
CA SER A 427 -4.42 11.54 -12.34
C SER A 427 -3.26 10.69 -11.82
N ASN A 428 -2.10 11.29 -11.58
CA ASN A 428 -0.87 10.61 -11.17
C ASN A 428 -0.38 11.04 -9.78
N ASP A 429 -1.13 11.92 -9.10
CA ASP A 429 -0.76 12.43 -7.79
C ASP A 429 -0.87 11.31 -6.73
N PRO A 430 0.25 10.89 -6.11
CA PRO A 430 0.29 9.76 -5.18
C PRO A 430 -0.51 9.99 -3.90
N ALA A 431 -0.94 11.22 -3.63
CA ALA A 431 -1.77 11.54 -2.47
C ALA A 431 -3.23 11.10 -2.61
N PHE A 432 -3.71 10.76 -3.80
CA PHE A 432 -5.06 10.24 -4.00
C PHE A 432 -5.09 8.71 -3.98
N PRO A 433 -6.18 8.10 -3.48
CA PRO A 433 -6.43 6.68 -3.68
C PRO A 433 -6.52 6.33 -5.16
N GLU A 434 -6.37 5.05 -5.46
CA GLU A 434 -6.60 4.51 -6.80
C GLU A 434 -8.04 4.82 -7.25
N GLY A 435 -8.19 5.35 -8.46
CA GLY A 435 -9.49 5.76 -9.01
C GLY A 435 -9.92 7.19 -8.67
N THR A 436 -9.73 7.68 -7.44
CA THR A 436 -10.19 9.03 -7.03
C THR A 436 -9.53 10.16 -7.85
N GLY A 437 -8.23 10.06 -8.09
CA GLY A 437 -7.51 11.02 -8.95
C GLY A 437 -8.06 11.04 -10.38
N ARG A 438 -8.47 9.88 -10.90
CA ARG A 438 -9.10 9.75 -12.22
C ARG A 438 -10.50 10.36 -12.26
N ASP A 439 -11.28 10.22 -11.20
CA ASP A 439 -12.62 10.80 -11.10
C ASP A 439 -12.56 12.33 -11.05
N LEU A 440 -11.62 12.89 -10.28
CA LEU A 440 -11.35 14.32 -10.28
C LEU A 440 -10.87 14.80 -11.66
N ALA A 441 -9.99 14.04 -12.31
CA ALA A 441 -9.55 14.36 -13.67
C ALA A 441 -10.73 14.38 -14.66
N ARG A 442 -11.71 13.46 -14.53
CA ARG A 442 -12.93 13.46 -15.34
C ARG A 442 -13.74 14.74 -15.14
N GLU A 443 -13.97 15.15 -13.90
CA GLU A 443 -14.70 16.39 -13.57
C GLU A 443 -14.01 17.61 -14.19
N LEU A 444 -12.68 17.69 -14.03
CA LEU A 444 -11.89 18.77 -14.61
C LEU A 444 -11.95 18.76 -16.15
N HIS A 445 -11.82 17.61 -16.80
CA HIS A 445 -11.93 17.50 -18.25
C HIS A 445 -13.33 17.89 -18.75
N GLN A 446 -14.40 17.50 -18.04
CA GLN A 446 -15.77 17.91 -18.37
C GLN A 446 -15.89 19.44 -18.33
N LYS A 447 -15.36 20.08 -17.28
CA LYS A 447 -15.35 21.54 -17.16
C LYS A 447 -14.56 22.23 -18.26
N VAL A 448 -13.44 21.64 -18.69
CA VAL A 448 -12.67 22.15 -19.82
C VAL A 448 -13.50 22.17 -21.09
N VAL A 449 -14.21 21.07 -21.40
CA VAL A 449 -15.03 20.98 -22.62
C VAL A 449 -16.22 21.93 -22.60
N GLU A 450 -16.84 22.16 -21.43
CA GLU A 450 -17.90 23.16 -21.26
C GLU A 450 -17.42 24.59 -21.53
N LYS A 451 -16.20 24.91 -21.11
CA LYS A 451 -15.60 26.25 -21.27
C LYS A 451 -15.03 26.47 -22.67
N ASP A 452 -14.36 25.46 -23.21
CA ASP A 452 -13.71 25.50 -24.52
C ASP A 452 -13.69 24.10 -25.17
N PRO A 453 -14.67 23.79 -26.04
CA PRO A 453 -14.74 22.51 -26.73
C PRO A 453 -13.66 22.34 -27.82
N SER A 454 -12.85 23.37 -28.08
CA SER A 454 -11.73 23.27 -29.02
C SER A 454 -10.46 22.69 -28.37
N VAL A 455 -10.43 22.56 -27.04
CA VAL A 455 -9.36 21.85 -26.31
C VAL A 455 -9.50 20.34 -26.52
N TRP A 456 -8.90 19.86 -27.61
CA TRP A 456 -9.13 18.51 -28.13
C TRP A 456 -8.75 17.39 -27.14
N ARG A 457 -7.70 17.58 -26.32
CA ARG A 457 -7.21 16.55 -25.40
C ARG A 457 -8.24 16.16 -24.35
N SER A 458 -8.99 17.13 -23.82
CA SER A 458 -10.03 16.86 -22.82
C SER A 458 -11.21 16.10 -23.44
N ARG A 459 -11.61 16.46 -24.67
CA ARG A 459 -12.63 15.71 -25.41
C ARG A 459 -12.17 14.29 -25.71
N HIS A 460 -10.95 14.12 -26.21
CA HIS A 460 -10.37 12.81 -26.47
C HIS A 460 -10.34 11.95 -25.20
N TRP A 461 -9.90 12.53 -24.06
CA TRP A 461 -9.85 11.82 -22.78
C TRP A 461 -11.24 11.33 -22.34
N LEU A 462 -12.27 12.19 -22.40
CA LEU A 462 -13.64 11.81 -22.05
C LEU A 462 -14.21 10.74 -23.00
N SER A 463 -13.89 10.81 -24.30
CA SER A 463 -14.32 9.81 -25.28
C SER A 463 -13.69 8.44 -25.05
N VAL A 464 -12.48 8.34 -24.50
CA VAL A 464 -11.85 7.03 -24.20
C VAL A 464 -12.13 6.54 -22.78
N ASP A 465 -12.47 7.43 -21.85
CA ASP A 465 -12.76 7.04 -20.48
C ASP A 465 -14.04 6.19 -20.40
N GLY A 466 -13.93 5.02 -19.74
CA GLY A 466 -15.03 4.07 -19.63
C GLY A 466 -15.53 3.49 -20.97
N ALA A 467 -14.75 3.60 -22.06
CA ALA A 467 -15.17 3.23 -23.42
C ALA A 467 -15.82 1.84 -23.53
N ARG A 468 -15.21 0.82 -22.91
CA ARG A 468 -15.76 -0.56 -22.91
C ARG A 468 -17.13 -0.66 -22.24
N LYS A 469 -17.36 0.08 -21.15
CA LYS A 469 -18.66 0.09 -20.44
C LYS A 469 -19.75 0.81 -21.23
N ARG A 470 -19.39 1.86 -21.97
CA ARG A 470 -20.31 2.64 -22.82
C ARG A 470 -20.63 1.96 -24.17
N GLY A 471 -19.81 1.01 -24.58
CA GLY A 471 -19.92 0.31 -25.86
C GLY A 471 -19.06 0.97 -26.94
N LEU A 472 -18.24 0.16 -27.61
CA LEU A 472 -17.23 0.63 -28.56
C LEU A 472 -17.83 1.34 -29.79
N ALA A 473 -19.06 1.00 -30.20
CA ALA A 473 -19.72 1.66 -31.34
C ALA A 473 -20.05 3.13 -31.07
N VAL A 474 -20.47 3.47 -29.84
CA VAL A 474 -20.73 4.86 -29.43
C VAL A 474 -19.42 5.64 -29.41
N VAL A 475 -18.39 5.05 -28.81
CA VAL A 475 -17.04 5.62 -28.74
C VAL A 475 -16.44 5.86 -30.13
N ALA A 476 -16.67 4.94 -31.07
CA ALA A 476 -16.24 5.10 -32.45
C ALA A 476 -16.89 6.33 -33.12
N GLY A 477 -18.18 6.57 -32.87
CA GLY A 477 -18.87 7.78 -33.33
C GLY A 477 -18.24 9.05 -32.77
N GLU A 478 -18.04 9.11 -31.45
CA GLU A 478 -17.42 10.27 -30.77
C GLU A 478 -15.99 10.55 -31.29
N LEU A 479 -15.18 9.50 -31.45
CA LEU A 479 -13.81 9.61 -31.96
C LEU A 479 -13.75 9.99 -33.43
N ARG A 480 -14.71 9.57 -34.25
CA ARG A 480 -14.84 10.01 -35.66
C ARG A 480 -15.13 11.50 -35.74
N ASP A 481 -16.11 11.98 -34.99
CA ASP A 481 -16.46 13.42 -34.95
C ASP A 481 -15.25 14.26 -34.49
N LEU A 482 -14.47 13.72 -33.55
CA LEU A 482 -13.24 14.34 -33.07
C LEU A 482 -12.13 14.33 -34.13
N ALA A 483 -11.93 13.21 -34.84
CA ALA A 483 -10.96 13.09 -35.92
C ALA A 483 -11.28 14.02 -37.10
N GLU A 484 -12.56 14.23 -37.41
CA GLU A 484 -13.01 15.19 -38.42
C GLU A 484 -12.78 16.64 -37.98
N SER A 485 -12.97 16.94 -36.70
CA SER A 485 -12.73 18.27 -36.11
C SER A 485 -11.25 18.62 -36.02
N PHE A 486 -10.39 17.61 -35.80
CA PHE A 486 -8.94 17.76 -35.58
C PHE A 486 -8.13 16.81 -36.48
N PRO A 487 -8.22 16.96 -37.82
CA PRO A 487 -7.65 16.01 -38.77
C PRO A 487 -6.13 15.93 -38.75
N GLU A 488 -5.46 16.95 -38.20
CA GLU A 488 -3.99 16.99 -38.07
C GLU A 488 -3.49 16.25 -36.82
N VAL A 489 -4.38 15.86 -35.90
CA VAL A 489 -4.01 15.15 -34.67
C VAL A 489 -4.07 13.65 -34.91
N GLU A 490 -2.98 13.11 -35.44
CA GLU A 490 -2.82 11.70 -35.81
C GLU A 490 -3.28 10.73 -34.70
N GLY A 491 -2.96 11.03 -33.44
CA GLY A 491 -3.26 10.15 -32.30
C GLY A 491 -4.75 9.86 -32.11
N ILE A 492 -5.66 10.75 -32.52
CA ILE A 492 -7.11 10.52 -32.49
C ILE A 492 -7.50 9.49 -33.55
N GLY A 493 -6.95 9.63 -34.77
CA GLY A 493 -7.15 8.69 -35.86
C GLY A 493 -6.62 7.30 -35.55
N ARG A 494 -5.48 7.20 -34.84
CA ARG A 494 -4.95 5.93 -34.34
C ARG A 494 -5.89 5.26 -33.35
N GLN A 495 -6.41 6.03 -32.38
CA GLN A 495 -7.35 5.51 -31.40
C GLN A 495 -8.66 5.04 -32.06
N LEU A 496 -9.18 5.80 -33.02
CA LEU A 496 -10.35 5.44 -33.81
C LEU A 496 -10.11 4.15 -34.63
N LEU A 497 -8.95 4.03 -35.27
CA LEU A 497 -8.59 2.83 -36.04
C LEU A 497 -8.59 1.58 -35.14
N SER A 498 -7.98 1.68 -33.95
CA SER A 498 -7.98 0.60 -32.97
C SER A 498 -9.39 0.19 -32.54
N VAL A 499 -10.30 1.15 -32.35
CA VAL A 499 -11.70 0.86 -32.00
C VAL A 499 -12.44 0.19 -33.15
N TYR A 500 -12.25 0.63 -34.39
CA TYR A 500 -12.83 -0.05 -35.57
C TYR A 500 -12.32 -1.48 -35.74
N GLN A 501 -11.03 -1.72 -35.45
CA GLN A 501 -10.44 -3.07 -35.48
C GLN A 501 -11.07 -3.98 -34.41
N GLU A 502 -11.24 -3.50 -33.16
CA GLU A 502 -11.87 -4.27 -32.08
C GLU A 502 -13.36 -4.57 -32.37
N LEU A 503 -14.04 -3.68 -33.10
CA LEU A 503 -15.42 -3.88 -33.56
C LEU A 503 -15.54 -4.78 -34.80
N GLY A 504 -14.44 -5.08 -35.50
CA GLY A 504 -14.46 -5.82 -36.77
C GLY A 504 -15.04 -5.05 -37.96
N TRP A 505 -15.04 -3.71 -37.90
CA TRP A 505 -15.58 -2.84 -38.96
C TRP A 505 -14.56 -2.65 -40.10
N THR A 506 -14.37 -3.70 -40.90
CA THR A 506 -13.29 -3.78 -41.89
C THR A 506 -13.35 -2.66 -42.95
N ALA A 507 -14.54 -2.25 -43.38
CA ALA A 507 -14.67 -1.19 -44.39
C ALA A 507 -14.16 0.16 -43.87
N GLU A 508 -14.52 0.49 -42.63
CA GLU A 508 -14.12 1.69 -41.91
C GLU A 508 -12.62 1.66 -41.57
N VAL A 509 -12.08 0.51 -41.16
CA VAL A 509 -10.63 0.29 -40.97
C VAL A 509 -9.87 0.62 -42.26
N ASN A 510 -10.30 0.03 -43.38
CA ASN A 510 -9.63 0.21 -44.67
C ASN A 510 -9.68 1.68 -45.15
N ALA A 511 -10.85 2.31 -45.04
CA ALA A 511 -11.03 3.70 -45.44
C ALA A 511 -10.20 4.67 -44.58
N LEU A 512 -10.24 4.50 -43.25
CA LEU A 512 -9.50 5.36 -42.32
C LEU A 512 -7.99 5.19 -42.46
N ALA A 513 -7.49 3.96 -42.59
CA ALA A 513 -6.06 3.71 -42.77
C ALA A 513 -5.55 4.32 -44.10
N ALA A 514 -6.31 4.19 -45.20
CA ALA A 514 -5.98 4.83 -46.48
C ALA A 514 -6.00 6.36 -46.39
N GLN A 515 -6.94 6.95 -45.64
CA GLN A 515 -6.98 8.39 -45.40
C GLN A 515 -5.78 8.85 -44.56
N ARG A 516 -5.44 8.12 -43.49
CA ARG A 516 -4.32 8.44 -42.60
C ARG A 516 -2.99 8.40 -43.34
N VAL A 517 -2.71 7.36 -44.13
CA VAL A 517 -1.43 7.27 -44.87
C VAL A 517 -1.30 8.38 -45.92
N LYS A 518 -2.41 8.83 -46.52
CA LYS A 518 -2.40 9.98 -47.43
C LYS A 518 -2.09 11.30 -46.71
N ARG A 519 -2.56 11.48 -45.47
CA ARG A 519 -2.34 12.69 -44.66
C ARG A 519 -0.96 12.70 -44.01
N PHE A 520 -0.48 11.54 -43.54
CA PHE A 520 0.76 11.37 -42.81
C PHE A 520 1.68 10.34 -43.51
N PRO A 521 2.17 10.65 -44.73
CA PRO A 521 2.89 9.68 -45.56
C PRO A 521 4.24 9.23 -44.99
N ASP A 522 4.80 9.99 -44.04
CA ASP A 522 6.10 9.72 -43.41
C ASP A 522 5.99 9.27 -41.93
N ASP A 523 4.78 9.11 -41.39
CA ASP A 523 4.59 8.66 -40.01
C ASP A 523 4.71 7.13 -39.94
N LEU A 524 5.69 6.65 -39.18
CA LEU A 524 6.02 5.21 -39.10
C LEU A 524 4.89 4.38 -38.48
N GLY A 525 4.12 4.96 -37.55
CA GLY A 525 2.97 4.29 -36.94
C GLY A 525 1.85 4.13 -37.97
N VAL A 526 1.55 5.20 -38.70
CA VAL A 526 0.55 5.18 -39.77
C VAL A 526 0.93 4.22 -40.91
N LEU A 527 2.20 4.21 -41.33
CA LEU A 527 2.69 3.27 -42.34
C LEU A 527 2.59 1.82 -41.85
N SER A 528 2.91 1.54 -40.59
CA SER A 528 2.80 0.20 -40.00
C SER A 528 1.35 -0.28 -39.92
N ASP A 529 0.43 0.60 -39.50
CA ASP A 529 -1.01 0.33 -39.54
C ASP A 529 -1.48 0.03 -40.97
N TRP A 530 -0.99 0.79 -41.96
CA TRP A 530 -1.32 0.59 -43.37
C TRP A 530 -0.81 -0.74 -43.92
N VAL A 531 0.39 -1.18 -43.54
CA VAL A 531 0.92 -2.50 -43.89
C VAL A 531 -0.01 -3.60 -43.38
N ALA A 532 -0.41 -3.55 -42.11
CA ALA A 532 -1.32 -4.56 -41.53
C ALA A 532 -2.66 -4.62 -42.29
N VAL A 533 -3.20 -3.45 -42.66
CA VAL A 533 -4.44 -3.33 -43.43
C VAL A 533 -4.28 -3.87 -44.85
N LEU A 534 -3.19 -3.53 -45.57
CA LEU A 534 -2.88 -4.07 -46.90
C LEU A 534 -2.73 -5.59 -46.90
N GLU A 535 -2.07 -6.15 -45.88
CA GLU A 535 -1.94 -7.60 -45.71
C GLU A 535 -3.30 -8.28 -45.51
N SER A 536 -4.19 -7.68 -44.70
CA SER A 536 -5.55 -8.20 -44.51
C SER A 536 -6.41 -8.18 -45.78
N MET A 537 -6.13 -7.24 -46.70
CA MET A 537 -6.77 -7.15 -48.01
C MET A 537 -6.11 -8.05 -49.07
N GLY A 538 -5.03 -8.78 -48.74
CA GLY A 538 -4.27 -9.59 -49.69
C GLY A 538 -3.40 -8.79 -50.66
N LYS A 539 -3.22 -7.49 -50.43
CA LYS A 539 -2.40 -6.58 -51.25
C LYS A 539 -0.92 -6.65 -50.88
N VAL A 540 -0.33 -7.83 -51.01
CA VAL A 540 1.03 -8.14 -50.52
C VAL A 540 2.10 -7.24 -51.15
N GLN A 541 1.99 -6.94 -52.46
CA GLN A 541 2.98 -6.09 -53.16
C GLN A 541 2.96 -4.63 -52.65
N GLU A 542 1.78 -4.05 -52.43
CA GLU A 542 1.65 -2.71 -51.86
C GLU A 542 2.17 -2.69 -50.41
N ALA A 543 1.97 -3.78 -49.65
CA ALA A 543 2.46 -3.91 -48.29
C ALA A 543 4.00 -3.93 -48.28
N ASP A 544 4.63 -4.69 -49.18
CA ASP A 544 6.09 -4.78 -49.30
C ASP A 544 6.70 -3.43 -49.72
N GLN A 545 6.06 -2.68 -50.62
CA GLN A 545 6.47 -1.31 -50.96
C GLN A 545 6.39 -0.35 -49.77
N THR A 546 5.34 -0.48 -48.96
CA THR A 546 5.17 0.32 -47.75
C THR A 546 6.23 -0.06 -46.71
N VAL A 547 6.53 -1.35 -46.53
CA VAL A 547 7.61 -1.80 -45.64
C VAL A 547 8.98 -1.32 -46.12
N ALA A 548 9.27 -1.37 -47.42
CA ALA A 548 10.50 -0.79 -47.95
C ALA A 548 10.61 0.72 -47.66
N THR A 549 9.48 1.43 -47.64
CA THR A 549 9.40 2.84 -47.24
C THR A 549 9.68 3.00 -45.74
N ILE A 550 9.06 2.17 -44.89
CA ILE A 550 9.33 2.12 -43.44
C ILE A 550 10.81 1.88 -43.19
N LEU A 551 11.44 0.89 -43.82
CA LEU A 551 12.86 0.56 -43.62
C LEU A 551 13.82 1.65 -44.16
N LYS A 552 13.40 2.39 -45.19
CA LYS A 552 14.14 3.56 -45.68
C LYS A 552 14.04 4.73 -44.70
N LEU A 553 12.88 4.90 -44.07
CA LEU A 553 12.63 5.94 -43.08
C LEU A 553 13.26 5.58 -41.73
N ASP A 554 13.20 4.33 -41.33
CA ASP A 554 13.68 3.78 -40.06
C ASP A 554 14.31 2.41 -40.29
N PRO A 555 15.63 2.37 -40.55
CA PRO A 555 16.35 1.12 -40.66
C PRO A 555 16.27 0.24 -39.40
N ASP A 556 15.92 0.77 -38.22
CA ASP A 556 15.80 0.01 -36.97
C ASP A 556 14.40 -0.60 -36.74
N SER A 557 13.47 -0.38 -37.69
CA SER A 557 12.11 -0.90 -37.57
C SER A 557 12.08 -2.43 -37.52
N PRO A 558 11.41 -3.05 -36.52
CA PRO A 558 11.24 -4.50 -36.45
C PRO A 558 10.09 -5.02 -37.35
N ILE A 559 9.55 -4.19 -38.25
CA ILE A 559 8.34 -4.52 -39.03
C ILE A 559 8.47 -5.84 -39.81
N GLU A 560 9.65 -6.13 -40.41
CA GLU A 560 9.90 -7.39 -41.11
C GLU A 560 9.98 -8.59 -40.16
N LEU A 561 10.53 -8.40 -38.97
CA LEU A 561 10.58 -9.44 -37.93
C LEU A 561 9.16 -9.79 -37.49
N ASP A 562 8.34 -8.77 -37.21
CA ASP A 562 6.95 -8.97 -36.77
C ASP A 562 6.12 -9.68 -37.85
N ARG A 563 6.30 -9.32 -39.13
CA ARG A 563 5.67 -10.00 -40.26
C ARG A 563 6.13 -11.45 -40.39
N ALA A 564 7.43 -11.70 -40.32
CA ALA A 564 8.01 -13.04 -40.42
C ALA A 564 7.50 -13.96 -39.31
N LEU A 565 7.47 -13.48 -38.07
CA LEU A 565 6.95 -14.23 -36.92
C LEU A 565 5.47 -14.55 -37.07
N ARG A 566 4.63 -13.60 -37.52
CA ARG A 566 3.20 -13.86 -37.78
C ARG A 566 2.98 -14.94 -38.84
N ARG A 567 3.85 -15.00 -39.85
CA ARG A 567 3.82 -15.99 -40.93
C ARG A 567 4.53 -17.30 -40.58
N GLN A 568 5.10 -17.41 -39.38
CA GLN A 568 5.98 -18.52 -38.98
C GLN A 568 7.18 -18.73 -39.92
N ASP A 569 7.61 -17.68 -40.61
CA ASP A 569 8.83 -17.67 -41.42
C ASP A 569 10.03 -17.42 -40.50
N TYR A 570 10.46 -18.49 -39.82
CA TYR A 570 11.51 -18.39 -38.82
C TYR A 570 12.88 -18.03 -39.40
N ASP A 571 13.18 -18.41 -40.65
CA ASP A 571 14.44 -18.06 -41.29
C ASP A 571 14.54 -16.56 -41.55
N LYS A 572 13.44 -15.94 -42.02
CA LYS A 572 13.38 -14.48 -42.16
C LYS A 572 13.43 -13.77 -40.81
N ALA A 573 12.74 -14.30 -39.79
CA ALA A 573 12.78 -13.75 -38.44
C ALA A 573 14.19 -13.80 -37.82
N ILE A 574 14.94 -14.89 -38.03
CA ILE A 574 16.34 -15.03 -37.61
C ILE A 574 17.21 -14.00 -38.33
N SER A 575 17.13 -13.92 -39.66
CA SER A 575 17.91 -12.95 -40.44
C SER A 575 17.66 -11.50 -40.00
N GLU A 576 16.42 -11.19 -39.62
CA GLU A 576 16.05 -9.85 -39.17
C GLU A 576 16.52 -9.58 -37.73
N LEU A 577 16.44 -10.55 -36.82
CA LEU A 577 17.03 -10.44 -35.49
C LEU A 577 18.55 -10.26 -35.55
N GLU A 578 19.24 -10.94 -36.47
CA GLU A 578 20.68 -10.72 -36.71
C GLU A 578 20.96 -9.32 -37.26
N ARG A 579 20.13 -8.83 -38.20
CA ARG A 579 20.25 -7.48 -38.76
C ARG A 579 20.06 -6.43 -37.68
N LEU A 580 18.99 -6.55 -36.89
CA LEU A 580 18.69 -5.66 -35.76
C LEU A 580 19.77 -5.75 -34.68
N GLY A 581 20.29 -6.94 -34.38
CA GLY A 581 21.39 -7.12 -33.42
C GLY A 581 22.70 -6.46 -33.86
N LYS A 582 23.00 -6.47 -35.17
CA LYS A 582 24.13 -5.74 -35.76
C LYS A 582 23.94 -4.23 -35.71
N LEU A 583 22.70 -3.75 -35.89
CA LEU A 583 22.36 -2.32 -35.87
C LEU A 583 22.24 -1.75 -34.45
N ARG A 584 21.73 -2.56 -33.53
CA ARG A 584 21.50 -2.27 -32.11
C ARG A 584 22.22 -3.26 -31.20
N PRO A 585 23.58 -3.23 -31.16
CA PRO A 585 24.34 -4.07 -30.23
C PRO A 585 24.01 -3.80 -28.75
N ASP A 586 23.39 -2.66 -28.45
CA ASP A 586 22.93 -2.25 -27.12
C ASP A 586 21.67 -3.00 -26.66
N ARG A 587 20.91 -3.59 -27.58
CA ARG A 587 19.66 -4.29 -27.28
C ARG A 587 19.90 -5.76 -26.93
N ASN A 588 20.19 -6.00 -25.65
CA ASN A 588 20.37 -7.34 -25.10
C ASN A 588 19.15 -8.28 -25.29
N ASP A 589 17.95 -7.71 -25.43
CA ASP A 589 16.72 -8.49 -25.64
C ASP A 589 16.71 -9.21 -27.01
N ILE A 590 17.42 -8.69 -28.01
CA ILE A 590 17.48 -9.27 -29.36
C ILE A 590 18.11 -10.67 -29.32
N ALA A 591 19.19 -10.86 -28.55
CA ALA A 591 19.82 -12.17 -28.41
C ALA A 591 18.87 -13.21 -27.78
N THR A 592 18.10 -12.81 -26.77
CA THR A 592 17.09 -13.68 -26.15
C THR A 592 15.96 -14.00 -27.12
N ARG A 593 15.46 -13.03 -27.88
CA ARG A 593 14.45 -13.25 -28.92
C ARG A 593 14.98 -14.18 -30.02
N LEU A 594 16.23 -13.98 -30.46
CA LEU A 594 16.88 -14.84 -31.46
C LEU A 594 16.93 -16.29 -30.99
N ARG A 595 17.37 -16.55 -29.75
CA ARG A 595 17.34 -17.90 -29.14
C ARG A 595 15.93 -18.49 -29.12
N SER A 596 14.93 -17.72 -28.71
CA SER A 596 13.53 -18.18 -28.70
C SER A 596 13.03 -18.57 -30.10
N VAL A 597 13.42 -17.82 -31.14
CA VAL A 597 13.03 -18.11 -32.52
C VAL A 597 13.80 -19.31 -33.07
N LEU A 598 15.09 -19.46 -32.77
CA LEU A 598 15.90 -20.63 -33.15
C LEU A 598 15.32 -21.95 -32.59
N LEU A 599 14.84 -21.92 -31.34
CA LEU A 599 14.14 -23.06 -30.73
C LEU A 599 12.85 -23.42 -31.47
N ARG A 600 12.01 -22.42 -31.79
CA ARG A 600 10.76 -22.62 -32.55
C ARG A 600 11.02 -23.08 -33.99
N ALA A 601 12.13 -22.66 -34.59
CA ALA A 601 12.58 -23.07 -35.92
C ALA A 601 13.13 -24.50 -35.99
N GLY A 602 13.29 -25.19 -34.86
CA GLY A 602 13.88 -26.52 -34.82
C GLY A 602 15.40 -26.56 -35.03
N LYS A 603 16.10 -25.41 -34.98
CA LYS A 603 17.57 -25.31 -35.04
C LYS A 603 18.21 -25.64 -33.67
N LYS A 604 17.86 -26.83 -33.15
CA LYS A 604 18.05 -27.26 -31.75
C LYS A 604 19.52 -27.42 -31.31
N ARG A 605 20.45 -27.72 -32.23
CA ARG A 605 21.87 -27.95 -31.92
C ARG A 605 22.65 -26.66 -31.66
N GLU A 606 22.47 -25.65 -32.51
CA GLU A 606 23.14 -24.34 -32.37
C GLU A 606 22.73 -23.64 -31.06
N THR A 607 21.49 -23.86 -30.60
CA THR A 607 21.00 -23.29 -29.33
C THR A 607 21.66 -23.94 -28.09
N ILE A 608 22.02 -25.23 -28.15
CA ILE A 608 22.66 -25.93 -27.02
C ILE A 608 24.09 -25.40 -26.78
N GLU A 609 24.87 -25.22 -27.85
CA GLU A 609 26.25 -24.73 -27.74
C GLU A 609 26.32 -23.30 -27.16
N ASP A 610 25.39 -22.44 -27.58
CA ASP A 610 25.26 -21.08 -27.05
C ASP A 610 24.83 -21.05 -25.58
N LEU A 611 23.89 -21.92 -25.18
CA LEU A 611 23.45 -22.05 -23.79
C LEU A 611 24.56 -22.63 -22.90
N GLU A 612 25.32 -23.61 -23.39
CA GLU A 612 26.50 -24.15 -22.69
C GLU A 612 27.59 -23.09 -22.53
N LYS A 613 27.80 -22.24 -23.55
CA LYS A 613 28.73 -21.11 -23.45
C LYS A 613 28.26 -20.09 -22.42
N ALA A 614 26.98 -19.71 -22.45
CA ALA A 614 26.39 -18.79 -21.47
C ALA A 614 26.49 -19.34 -20.03
N LEU A 615 26.33 -20.65 -19.83
CA LEU A 615 26.50 -21.32 -18.53
C LEU A 615 27.96 -21.40 -18.08
N ARG A 616 28.93 -21.52 -18.99
CA ARG A 616 30.35 -21.40 -18.63
C ARG A 616 30.69 -20.00 -18.12
N GLU A 617 30.06 -18.97 -18.68
CA GLU A 617 30.24 -17.58 -18.27
C GLU A 617 29.46 -17.25 -16.99
N THR A 618 28.25 -17.81 -16.82
CA THR A 618 27.39 -17.58 -15.65
C THR A 618 26.89 -18.91 -15.06
N PRO A 619 27.72 -19.65 -14.29
CA PRO A 619 27.37 -20.99 -13.81
C PRO A 619 26.16 -21.06 -12.88
N ARG A 620 25.73 -19.94 -12.28
CA ARG A 620 24.59 -19.86 -11.35
C ARG A 620 23.27 -19.45 -11.99
N ASP A 621 23.21 -19.25 -13.31
CA ASP A 621 21.98 -18.85 -14.00
C ASP A 621 21.01 -20.04 -14.10
N GLY A 622 20.00 -20.07 -13.23
CA GLY A 622 18.96 -21.09 -13.21
C GLY A 622 18.10 -21.10 -14.49
N SER A 623 17.83 -19.92 -15.05
CA SER A 623 16.98 -19.78 -16.24
C SER A 623 17.65 -20.29 -17.51
N THR A 624 18.93 -19.96 -17.71
CA THR A 624 19.75 -20.50 -18.81
C THR A 624 19.92 -22.02 -18.67
N ARG A 625 20.01 -22.52 -17.44
CA ARG A 625 20.10 -23.96 -17.15
C ARG A 625 18.81 -24.71 -17.45
N LEU A 626 17.65 -24.17 -17.08
CA LEU A 626 16.35 -24.71 -17.48
C LEU A 626 16.20 -24.71 -18.99
N ALA A 627 16.54 -23.59 -19.67
CA ALA A 627 16.50 -23.52 -21.13
C ALA A 627 17.41 -24.56 -21.80
N LEU A 628 18.60 -24.83 -21.24
CA LEU A 628 19.49 -25.89 -21.71
C LEU A 628 18.88 -27.28 -21.50
N ALA A 629 18.29 -27.53 -20.33
CA ALA A 629 17.60 -28.77 -20.03
C ALA A 629 16.42 -29.00 -20.97
N ASP A 630 15.61 -27.97 -21.22
CA ASP A 630 14.48 -27.99 -22.16
C ASP A 630 14.94 -28.23 -23.61
N ALA A 631 16.01 -27.55 -24.05
CA ALA A 631 16.58 -27.76 -25.37
C ALA A 631 17.09 -29.20 -25.55
N ARG A 632 17.74 -29.75 -24.51
CA ARG A 632 18.22 -31.15 -24.47
C ARG A 632 17.05 -32.15 -24.43
N LEU A 633 15.99 -31.87 -23.67
CA LEU A 633 14.75 -32.65 -23.69
C LEU A 633 14.11 -32.67 -25.08
N ALA A 634 14.05 -31.52 -25.76
CA ALA A 634 13.47 -31.39 -27.09
C ALA A 634 14.22 -32.16 -28.19
N ILE A 635 15.44 -32.62 -27.93
CA ILE A 635 16.22 -33.52 -28.81
C ILE A 635 16.27 -34.97 -28.28
N GLY A 636 15.44 -35.33 -27.29
CA GLY A 636 15.29 -36.69 -26.79
C GLY A 636 16.18 -37.07 -25.59
N GLN A 637 16.88 -36.11 -24.96
CA GLN A 637 17.67 -36.39 -23.75
C GLN A 637 16.77 -36.32 -22.50
N HIS A 638 16.02 -37.40 -22.25
CA HIS A 638 15.04 -37.47 -21.15
C HIS A 638 15.61 -37.27 -19.74
N ALA A 639 16.93 -37.42 -19.54
CA ALA A 639 17.60 -37.19 -18.26
C ALA A 639 18.03 -35.72 -18.02
N ALA A 640 17.84 -34.83 -19.01
CA ALA A 640 18.45 -33.50 -19.01
C ALA A 640 18.00 -32.61 -17.85
N LEU A 641 16.73 -32.68 -17.43
CA LEU A 641 16.25 -31.93 -16.26
C LEU A 641 16.89 -32.41 -14.95
N ARG A 642 17.01 -33.73 -14.74
CA ARG A 642 17.64 -34.27 -13.53
C ARG A 642 19.14 -33.95 -13.49
N MET A 643 19.81 -34.03 -14.63
CA MET A 643 21.21 -33.60 -14.75
C MET A 643 21.34 -32.09 -14.49
N ALA A 644 20.41 -31.28 -14.98
CA ALA A 644 20.40 -29.86 -14.70
C ALA A 644 20.20 -29.56 -13.21
N VAL A 645 19.36 -30.30 -12.48
CA VAL A 645 19.27 -30.16 -11.01
C VAL A 645 20.61 -30.49 -10.34
N ALA A 646 21.26 -31.60 -10.73
CA ALA A 646 22.57 -31.95 -10.19
C ALA A 646 23.63 -30.87 -10.48
N ASP A 647 23.72 -30.41 -11.74
CA ASP A 647 24.61 -29.35 -12.19
C ASP A 647 24.31 -28.00 -11.50
N ALA A 648 23.04 -27.75 -11.14
CA ALA A 648 22.62 -26.56 -10.40
C ALA A 648 23.10 -26.65 -8.94
N ILE A 649 22.92 -27.79 -8.29
CA ILE A 649 23.40 -28.02 -6.92
C ILE A 649 24.92 -27.87 -6.84
N GLU A 650 25.67 -28.46 -7.76
CA GLU A 650 27.14 -28.35 -7.81
C GLU A 650 27.60 -26.90 -8.01
N ALA A 651 26.89 -26.12 -8.83
CA ALA A 651 27.18 -24.71 -9.04
C ALA A 651 26.66 -23.77 -7.92
N GLY A 652 25.86 -24.29 -7.00
CA GLY A 652 25.14 -23.49 -6.00
C GLY A 652 24.10 -22.55 -6.62
N ALA A 653 23.42 -23.00 -7.67
CA ALA A 653 22.33 -22.30 -8.35
C ALA A 653 20.96 -22.69 -7.74
N ASP A 654 19.94 -21.85 -7.93
CA ASP A 654 18.55 -22.15 -7.55
C ASP A 654 18.00 -23.32 -8.38
N THR A 655 17.42 -24.32 -7.71
CA THR A 655 16.85 -25.52 -8.33
C THR A 655 15.35 -25.45 -8.52
N SER A 656 14.67 -24.44 -7.95
CA SER A 656 13.21 -24.40 -7.83
C SER A 656 12.47 -24.54 -9.16
N GLU A 657 12.92 -23.86 -10.21
CA GLU A 657 12.30 -23.92 -11.54
C GLU A 657 12.54 -25.27 -12.24
N LEU A 658 13.70 -25.88 -12.03
CA LEU A 658 14.06 -27.19 -12.58
C LEU A 658 13.26 -28.32 -11.90
N GLU A 659 13.10 -28.23 -10.58
CA GLU A 659 12.28 -29.17 -9.80
C GLU A 659 10.81 -29.08 -10.19
N GLY A 660 10.27 -27.87 -10.38
CA GLY A 660 8.92 -27.67 -10.91
C GLY A 660 8.72 -28.24 -12.31
N ALA A 661 9.73 -28.16 -13.19
CA ALA A 661 9.68 -28.76 -14.52
C ALA A 661 9.71 -30.30 -14.48
N ILE A 662 10.48 -30.91 -13.58
CA ILE A 662 10.48 -32.38 -13.36
C ILE A 662 9.10 -32.84 -12.89
N GLU A 663 8.49 -32.12 -11.96
CA GLU A 663 7.16 -32.44 -11.43
C GLU A 663 6.09 -32.42 -12.55
N LEU A 664 6.12 -31.41 -13.41
CA LEU A 664 5.21 -31.29 -14.54
C LEU A 664 5.35 -32.44 -15.56
N LEU A 665 6.58 -32.90 -15.80
CA LEU A 665 6.88 -33.90 -16.84
C LEU A 665 6.81 -35.33 -16.34
N GLU A 666 7.27 -35.60 -15.12
CA GLU A 666 7.36 -36.95 -14.55
C GLU A 666 6.17 -37.29 -13.64
N GLY A 667 5.37 -36.29 -13.23
CA GLY A 667 4.19 -36.49 -12.39
C GLY A 667 4.49 -37.10 -11.02
N ARG A 668 5.73 -36.98 -10.53
CA ARG A 668 6.19 -37.52 -9.25
C ARG A 668 6.77 -36.41 -8.39
N THR A 669 6.41 -36.40 -7.12
CA THR A 669 6.96 -35.49 -6.12
C THR A 669 7.93 -36.22 -5.20
N GLU A 670 8.80 -35.48 -4.51
CA GLU A 670 9.67 -35.97 -3.44
C GLU A 670 8.89 -36.56 -2.25
N LEU A 671 7.60 -36.24 -2.14
CA LEU A 671 6.69 -36.75 -1.13
C LEU A 671 6.02 -38.08 -1.53
N GLU A 672 6.17 -38.54 -2.79
CA GLU A 672 5.60 -39.79 -3.29
C GLU A 672 5.91 -41.02 -2.39
N PRO A 673 7.15 -41.21 -1.87
CA PRO A 673 7.46 -42.34 -0.99
C PRO A 673 6.73 -42.32 0.36
N TYR A 674 6.14 -41.18 0.74
CA TYR A 674 5.47 -40.99 2.03
C TYR A 674 3.95 -41.03 1.92
N ARG A 675 3.38 -41.13 0.72
CA ARG A 675 1.93 -41.24 0.50
C ARG A 675 1.37 -42.54 1.06
N MET A 676 0.14 -42.46 1.57
CA MET A 676 -0.57 -43.62 2.11
C MET A 676 -1.65 -44.13 1.14
N ASP A 677 -1.84 -45.45 1.14
CA ASP A 677 -2.95 -46.07 0.43
C ASP A 677 -4.22 -45.96 1.28
N GLY A 678 -5.09 -45.03 0.92
CA GLY A 678 -6.30 -44.74 1.69
C GLY A 678 -7.25 -45.94 1.81
N ARG A 679 -7.28 -46.84 0.81
CA ARG A 679 -8.13 -48.04 0.87
C ARG A 679 -7.66 -49.00 1.96
N LYS A 680 -6.36 -49.24 2.05
CA LYS A 680 -5.78 -50.08 3.11
C LYS A 680 -6.05 -49.49 4.49
N VAL A 681 -5.95 -48.17 4.64
CA VAL A 681 -6.24 -47.50 5.92
C VAL A 681 -7.72 -47.65 6.30
N ILE A 682 -8.64 -47.53 5.34
CA ILE A 682 -10.08 -47.79 5.56
C ILE A 682 -10.32 -49.25 5.95
N GLU A 683 -9.71 -50.22 5.25
CA GLU A 683 -9.81 -51.66 5.57
C GLU A 683 -9.31 -51.97 6.98
N GLU A 684 -8.18 -51.39 7.39
CA GLU A 684 -7.65 -51.50 8.75
C GLU A 684 -8.65 -50.94 9.78
N PHE A 685 -9.23 -49.77 9.54
CA PHE A 685 -10.21 -49.17 10.42
C PHE A 685 -11.49 -50.01 10.55
N GLU A 686 -12.05 -50.48 9.43
CA GLU A 686 -13.23 -51.35 9.43
C GLU A 686 -12.98 -52.66 10.19
N SER A 687 -11.76 -53.22 10.10
CA SER A 687 -11.37 -54.40 10.89
C SER A 687 -11.43 -54.20 12.41
N THR A 688 -11.37 -52.94 12.88
CA THR A 688 -11.51 -52.58 14.30
C THR A 688 -12.95 -52.32 14.74
N GLY A 689 -13.93 -52.52 13.86
CA GLY A 689 -15.36 -52.31 14.13
C GLY A 689 -15.96 -51.06 13.48
N GLY A 690 -15.17 -50.28 12.73
CA GLY A 690 -15.68 -49.28 11.78
C GLY A 690 -16.42 -48.08 12.40
N LYS A 691 -16.21 -47.80 13.70
CA LYS A 691 -16.85 -46.68 14.40
C LYS A 691 -16.07 -46.19 15.63
N LEU A 692 -16.26 -44.91 15.97
CA LEU A 692 -15.90 -44.30 17.26
C LEU A 692 -17.08 -43.52 17.83
N ASP A 693 -17.03 -43.18 19.12
CA ASP A 693 -18.06 -42.38 19.79
C ASP A 693 -17.93 -40.87 19.44
N ALA A 694 -18.35 -40.51 18.23
CA ALA A 694 -18.31 -39.16 17.67
C ALA A 694 -19.25 -39.01 16.46
N ALA A 695 -19.62 -37.77 16.09
CA ALA A 695 -20.51 -37.49 14.95
C ALA A 695 -19.89 -37.89 13.59
N ALA A 696 -18.56 -37.76 13.48
CA ALA A 696 -17.73 -38.24 12.39
C ALA A 696 -16.40 -38.77 12.95
N VAL A 697 -15.65 -39.52 12.13
CA VAL A 697 -14.34 -40.05 12.48
C VAL A 697 -13.31 -39.65 11.45
N ARG A 698 -12.24 -38.96 11.84
CA ARG A 698 -11.01 -38.94 11.03
C ARG A 698 -10.34 -40.30 11.13
N VAL A 699 -10.59 -41.13 10.14
CA VAL A 699 -9.92 -42.41 9.98
C VAL A 699 -8.45 -42.18 9.68
N LEU A 700 -8.13 -41.17 8.89
CA LEU A 700 -6.76 -40.71 8.70
C LEU A 700 -6.70 -39.20 8.81
N ASP A 701 -5.74 -38.72 9.58
CA ASP A 701 -5.28 -37.34 9.62
C ASP A 701 -3.76 -37.38 9.47
N TYR A 702 -3.26 -37.21 8.24
CA TYR A 702 -1.85 -37.45 7.92
C TYR A 702 -1.20 -36.24 7.26
N GLY A 703 -0.12 -35.75 7.87
CA GLY A 703 0.67 -34.63 7.36
C GLY A 703 2.14 -34.99 7.21
N VAL A 704 2.75 -34.67 6.05
CA VAL A 704 4.20 -34.78 5.82
C VAL A 704 4.72 -33.45 5.34
N THR A 705 5.56 -32.80 6.15
CA THR A 705 6.26 -31.59 5.72
C THR A 705 7.71 -31.90 5.39
N TRP A 706 8.11 -31.55 4.17
CA TRP A 706 9.50 -31.55 3.72
C TRP A 706 10.00 -30.12 3.70
N VAL A 707 11.02 -29.81 4.50
CA VAL A 707 11.59 -28.47 4.59
C VAL A 707 13.06 -28.49 4.20
N VAL A 708 13.48 -27.51 3.40
CA VAL A 708 14.86 -27.31 2.96
C VAL A 708 15.54 -26.17 3.74
N ARG A 709 16.86 -26.00 3.56
CA ARG A 709 17.69 -25.13 4.40
C ARG A 709 17.31 -23.64 4.37
N ASP A 710 16.72 -23.15 3.29
CA ASP A 710 16.31 -21.76 3.12
C ASP A 710 14.96 -21.44 3.81
N GLY A 711 14.28 -22.47 4.35
CA GLY A 711 12.97 -22.36 4.98
C GLY A 711 11.80 -22.66 4.04
N SER A 712 12.05 -22.86 2.74
CA SER A 712 11.02 -23.31 1.80
C SER A 712 10.58 -24.73 2.19
N SER A 713 9.28 -25.00 2.05
CA SER A 713 8.70 -26.28 2.44
C SER A 713 7.56 -26.72 1.54
N ARG A 714 7.35 -28.03 1.48
CA ARG A 714 6.16 -28.65 0.92
C ARG A 714 5.43 -29.43 2.01
N LEU A 715 4.12 -29.39 1.99
CA LEU A 715 3.25 -30.09 2.93
C LEU A 715 2.29 -30.97 2.14
N LEU A 716 2.41 -32.30 2.31
CA LEU A 716 1.41 -33.27 1.89
C LEU A 716 0.42 -33.45 3.04
N GLU A 717 -0.87 -33.26 2.75
CA GLU A 717 -1.97 -33.58 3.67
C GLU A 717 -2.83 -34.67 3.04
N HIS A 718 -3.15 -35.71 3.82
CA HIS A 718 -4.02 -36.81 3.44
C HIS A 718 -5.00 -37.09 4.56
N GLU A 719 -6.27 -36.77 4.33
CA GLU A 719 -7.34 -36.94 5.30
C GLU A 719 -8.38 -37.92 4.77
N ILE A 720 -8.89 -38.76 5.67
CA ILE A 720 -10.01 -39.67 5.40
C ILE A 720 -11.00 -39.52 6.54
N VAL A 721 -12.21 -39.03 6.23
CA VAL A 721 -13.26 -38.79 7.22
C VAL A 721 -14.43 -39.73 6.95
N ARG A 722 -14.80 -40.56 7.94
CA ARG A 722 -16.04 -41.36 7.92
C ARG A 722 -17.18 -40.59 8.53
N VAL A 723 -18.31 -40.56 7.83
CA VAL A 723 -19.55 -39.94 8.28
C VAL A 723 -20.34 -40.92 9.16
N GLN A 724 -20.73 -40.54 10.39
CA GLN A 724 -21.46 -41.43 11.31
C GLN A 724 -22.83 -40.91 11.76
N SER A 725 -23.19 -39.68 11.41
CA SER A 725 -24.42 -39.02 11.86
C SER A 725 -24.98 -38.09 10.79
N GLN A 726 -26.24 -37.69 10.94
CA GLN A 726 -26.89 -36.74 10.04
C GLN A 726 -26.25 -35.34 10.13
N ASP A 727 -25.84 -34.92 11.33
CA ASP A 727 -25.19 -33.63 11.55
C ASP A 727 -23.82 -33.56 10.84
N ALA A 728 -23.09 -34.68 10.82
CA ALA A 728 -21.84 -34.79 10.07
C ALA A 728 -22.03 -34.70 8.55
N ILE A 729 -23.15 -35.20 7.99
CA ILE A 729 -23.46 -35.03 6.56
C ILE A 729 -23.55 -33.53 6.26
N ALA A 730 -24.38 -32.80 7.02
CA ALA A 730 -24.57 -31.36 6.80
C ALA A 730 -23.26 -30.56 6.89
N ALA A 731 -22.36 -30.94 7.81
CA ALA A 731 -21.07 -30.27 7.99
C ALA A 731 -20.03 -30.61 6.91
N LEU A 732 -20.08 -31.81 6.32
CA LEU A 732 -19.02 -32.32 5.43
C LEU A 732 -19.39 -32.29 3.94
N THR A 733 -20.66 -32.08 3.58
CA THR A 733 -21.13 -31.99 2.19
C THR A 733 -20.48 -30.84 1.41
N GLU A 734 -20.13 -29.73 2.04
CA GLU A 734 -19.49 -28.58 1.38
C GLU A 734 -18.05 -28.43 1.87
N GLN A 735 -17.08 -28.60 0.98
CA GLN A 735 -15.65 -28.54 1.28
C GLN A 735 -15.00 -27.31 0.66
N ARG A 736 -14.00 -26.71 1.32
CA ARG A 736 -13.20 -25.65 0.69
C ARG A 736 -12.31 -26.27 -0.39
N VAL A 737 -12.10 -25.55 -1.49
CA VAL A 737 -11.13 -25.94 -2.53
C VAL A 737 -9.73 -25.95 -1.90
N PRO A 738 -9.01 -27.09 -1.87
CA PRO A 738 -7.65 -27.15 -1.36
C PRO A 738 -6.70 -26.26 -2.18
N ARG A 739 -5.68 -25.70 -1.52
CA ARG A 739 -4.65 -24.90 -2.20
C ARG A 739 -3.47 -25.79 -2.58
N GLY A 740 -3.06 -25.72 -3.86
CA GLY A 740 -1.90 -26.45 -4.37
C GLY A 740 -2.30 -27.61 -5.28
N LEU A 741 -1.46 -28.66 -5.32
CA LEU A 741 -1.67 -29.82 -6.18
C LEU A 741 -2.63 -30.81 -5.51
N VAL A 742 -3.84 -30.95 -6.05
CA VAL A 742 -4.83 -31.93 -5.56
C VAL A 742 -4.52 -33.30 -6.16
N LEU A 743 -4.26 -34.30 -5.30
CA LEU A 743 -3.96 -35.69 -5.69
C LEU A 743 -5.20 -36.59 -5.59
N ARG A 744 -6.03 -36.38 -4.56
CA ARG A 744 -7.33 -37.08 -4.39
C ARG A 744 -8.35 -36.13 -3.78
N LEU A 745 -9.57 -36.21 -4.29
CA LEU A 745 -10.72 -35.52 -3.71
C LEU A 745 -11.99 -36.26 -4.12
N ARG A 746 -12.60 -37.02 -3.19
CA ARG A 746 -13.69 -37.94 -3.54
C ARG A 746 -14.53 -38.37 -2.34
N VAL A 747 -15.76 -38.80 -2.63
CA VAL A 747 -16.60 -39.61 -1.73
C VAL A 747 -16.41 -41.09 -2.08
N ILE A 748 -16.20 -41.94 -1.08
CA ILE A 748 -16.13 -43.40 -1.21
C ILE A 748 -17.35 -43.98 -0.49
N LYS A 749 -18.22 -44.61 -1.28
CA LYS A 749 -19.45 -45.26 -0.83
C LYS A 749 -19.15 -46.61 -0.19
N LYS A 750 -20.09 -47.13 0.61
CA LYS A 750 -19.96 -48.44 1.29
C LYS A 750 -19.72 -49.63 0.36
N ASP A 751 -20.25 -49.58 -0.86
CA ASP A 751 -20.07 -50.61 -1.89
C ASP A 751 -18.76 -50.44 -2.68
N GLY A 752 -17.95 -49.42 -2.34
CA GLY A 752 -16.71 -49.08 -3.01
C GLY A 752 -16.86 -48.14 -4.21
N GLN A 753 -18.09 -47.71 -4.55
CA GLN A 753 -18.31 -46.68 -5.57
C GLN A 753 -17.62 -45.38 -5.18
N ILE A 754 -17.03 -44.70 -6.16
CA ILE A 754 -16.36 -43.40 -5.99
C ILE A 754 -17.21 -42.32 -6.67
N LEU A 755 -17.47 -41.23 -5.96
CA LEU A 755 -18.10 -40.03 -6.51
C LEU A 755 -17.11 -38.85 -6.44
N GLU A 756 -16.98 -38.12 -7.54
CA GLU A 756 -16.15 -36.91 -7.62
C GLU A 756 -16.96 -35.67 -7.20
N PRO A 757 -16.30 -34.63 -6.66
CA PRO A 757 -16.98 -33.40 -6.23
C PRO A 757 -17.54 -32.59 -7.39
N GLU A 758 -18.61 -31.85 -7.13
CA GLU A 758 -19.24 -30.92 -8.08
C GLU A 758 -18.81 -29.48 -7.82
N LEU A 759 -18.49 -28.75 -8.90
CA LEU A 759 -18.13 -27.32 -8.88
C LEU A 759 -19.37 -26.45 -9.17
N GLY A 760 -19.80 -25.66 -8.19
CA GLY A 760 -20.83 -24.64 -8.41
C GLY A 760 -20.25 -23.39 -9.08
N ILE A 761 -20.90 -22.88 -10.14
CA ILE A 761 -20.43 -21.73 -10.94
C ILE A 761 -20.23 -20.45 -10.10
N ASP A 762 -20.97 -20.30 -8.99
CA ASP A 762 -20.96 -19.11 -8.12
C ASP A 762 -20.59 -19.41 -6.64
N LYS A 763 -20.03 -20.59 -6.34
CA LYS A 763 -19.67 -20.98 -4.96
C LYS A 763 -18.15 -21.12 -4.79
N PRO A 764 -17.58 -20.62 -3.68
CA PRO A 764 -16.15 -20.82 -3.36
C PRO A 764 -15.84 -22.19 -2.73
N THR A 765 -16.79 -23.14 -2.79
CA THR A 765 -16.72 -24.49 -2.18
C THR A 765 -17.03 -25.58 -3.22
N LEU A 766 -16.64 -26.81 -2.89
CA LEU A 766 -16.89 -28.02 -3.65
C LEU A 766 -17.98 -28.82 -2.94
N THR A 767 -19.01 -29.22 -3.68
CA THR A 767 -20.09 -30.05 -3.15
C THR A 767 -19.71 -31.52 -3.28
N MET A 768 -19.69 -32.25 -2.16
CA MET A 768 -19.52 -33.70 -2.09
C MET A 768 -20.88 -34.36 -2.33
N PRO A 769 -21.11 -35.01 -3.48
CA PRO A 769 -22.44 -35.47 -3.86
C PRO A 769 -22.86 -36.71 -3.07
N HIS A 770 -24.16 -36.78 -2.73
CA HIS A 770 -24.83 -37.97 -2.19
C HIS A 770 -24.14 -38.63 -0.98
N VAL A 771 -23.60 -37.82 -0.06
CA VAL A 771 -22.96 -38.30 1.18
C VAL A 771 -24.01 -38.92 2.12
N GLU A 772 -23.78 -40.15 2.55
CA GLU A 772 -24.64 -40.92 3.46
C GLU A 772 -23.87 -41.40 4.70
N ILE A 773 -24.61 -41.80 5.74
CA ILE A 773 -24.01 -42.36 6.96
C ILE A 773 -23.23 -43.64 6.62
N GLY A 774 -21.94 -43.62 6.93
CA GLY A 774 -20.96 -44.68 6.72
C GLY A 774 -20.10 -44.52 5.47
N ASP A 775 -20.33 -43.48 4.66
CA ASP A 775 -19.42 -43.12 3.57
C ASP A 775 -18.14 -42.47 4.11
N TYR A 776 -17.12 -42.44 3.25
CA TYR A 776 -15.86 -41.77 3.51
C TYR A 776 -15.65 -40.60 2.56
N ILE A 777 -15.08 -39.51 3.06
CA ILE A 777 -14.56 -38.41 2.25
C ILE A 777 -13.04 -38.49 2.34
N GLU A 778 -12.38 -38.66 1.19
CA GLU A 778 -10.91 -38.70 1.10
C GLU A 778 -10.40 -37.47 0.35
N THR A 779 -9.44 -36.79 0.98
CA THR A 779 -8.77 -35.61 0.46
C THR A 779 -7.26 -35.81 0.57
N GLU A 780 -6.52 -35.55 -0.51
CA GLU A 780 -5.06 -35.63 -0.55
C GLU A 780 -4.52 -34.49 -1.42
N TRP A 781 -3.66 -33.62 -0.88
CA TRP A 781 -3.08 -32.51 -1.63
C TRP A 781 -1.67 -32.13 -1.15
N ILE A 782 -0.93 -31.42 -2.00
CA ILE A 782 0.38 -30.85 -1.67
C ILE A 782 0.34 -29.33 -1.78
N THR A 783 0.72 -28.64 -0.71
CA THR A 783 0.91 -27.20 -0.67
C THR A 783 2.41 -26.86 -0.61
N SER A 784 2.86 -25.92 -1.45
CA SER A 784 4.22 -25.38 -1.41
C SER A 784 4.24 -24.01 -0.74
N LEU A 785 5.16 -23.83 0.21
CA LEU A 785 5.40 -22.58 0.93
C LEU A 785 6.83 -22.13 0.67
N ARG A 786 7.01 -20.91 0.18
CA ARG A 786 8.33 -20.30 0.04
C ARG A 786 8.89 -19.92 1.40
N GLY A 787 10.19 -20.07 1.58
CA GLY A 787 10.89 -19.58 2.77
C GLY A 787 10.76 -18.07 2.90
N ASP A 788 11.01 -17.55 4.11
CA ASP A 788 10.91 -16.12 4.39
C ASP A 788 12.06 -15.29 3.79
N GLY A 789 12.96 -15.91 3.03
CA GLY A 789 14.16 -15.29 2.44
C GLY A 789 15.26 -14.96 3.46
N HIS A 790 15.05 -15.29 4.74
CA HIS A 790 15.94 -15.00 5.86
C HIS A 790 16.35 -16.26 6.62
N GLY A 791 16.02 -17.45 6.09
CA GLY A 791 16.43 -18.74 6.65
C GLY A 791 15.64 -19.15 7.89
N ALA A 792 14.46 -18.57 8.13
CA ALA A 792 13.51 -19.10 9.10
C ALA A 792 12.68 -20.23 8.54
N TYR A 793 12.20 -21.08 9.43
CA TYR A 793 11.07 -21.93 9.12
C TYR A 793 10.06 -21.90 10.27
N LEU A 794 8.78 -21.74 9.94
CA LEU A 794 7.66 -21.99 10.83
C LEU A 794 6.73 -22.98 10.15
N GLY A 795 6.62 -24.19 10.71
CA GLY A 795 5.74 -25.22 10.19
C GLY A 795 4.27 -24.99 10.53
N PRO A 796 3.38 -25.86 10.00
CA PRO A 796 1.96 -25.81 10.32
C PRO A 796 1.72 -25.98 11.83
N HIS A 797 0.60 -25.45 12.31
CA HIS A 797 0.12 -25.75 13.66
C HIS A 797 -0.66 -27.06 13.61
N TRP A 798 -0.01 -28.17 13.97
CA TRP A 798 -0.62 -29.49 13.87
C TRP A 798 -1.36 -29.87 15.15
N TYR A 799 -2.61 -30.30 15.05
CA TYR A 799 -3.47 -30.69 16.16
C TYR A 799 -3.82 -32.18 16.05
N PHE A 800 -3.69 -32.94 17.13
CA PHE A 800 -4.01 -34.37 17.16
C PHE A 800 -5.44 -34.66 17.65
N ARG A 801 -6.30 -33.64 17.65
CA ARG A 801 -7.67 -33.68 18.17
C ARG A 801 -8.47 -32.50 17.64
N GLU A 802 -9.78 -32.68 17.48
CA GLU A 802 -10.73 -31.65 17.04
C GLU A 802 -12.04 -31.71 17.83
N GLN A 803 -12.89 -30.69 17.68
CA GLN A 803 -14.24 -30.67 18.23
C GLN A 803 -15.15 -31.62 17.45
N ASP A 804 -16.01 -32.38 18.13
CA ASP A 804 -17.08 -33.23 17.56
C ASP A 804 -16.64 -34.37 16.61
N ILE A 805 -15.36 -34.45 16.24
CA ILE A 805 -14.77 -35.48 15.39
C ILE A 805 -13.71 -36.28 16.17
N GLY A 806 -13.88 -37.61 16.23
CA GLY A 806 -12.90 -38.52 16.84
C GLY A 806 -11.83 -38.94 15.84
N TYR A 807 -10.57 -39.08 16.25
CA TYR A 807 -9.47 -39.48 15.36
C TYR A 807 -9.08 -40.93 15.65
N TRP A 808 -9.16 -41.81 14.65
CA TRP A 808 -8.64 -43.16 14.78
C TRP A 808 -7.11 -43.18 14.68
N ARG A 809 -6.55 -42.43 13.73
CA ARG A 809 -5.12 -42.28 13.52
C ARG A 809 -4.79 -40.87 13.03
N SER A 810 -3.96 -40.17 13.79
CA SER A 810 -3.34 -38.91 13.38
C SER A 810 -1.82 -39.05 13.40
N GLU A 811 -1.19 -38.72 12.29
CA GLU A 811 0.25 -38.81 12.11
C GLU A 811 0.82 -37.54 11.48
N PHE A 812 1.85 -36.99 12.11
CA PHE A 812 2.59 -35.84 11.58
C PHE A 812 4.06 -36.21 11.39
N VAL A 813 4.58 -35.96 10.20
CA VAL A 813 5.94 -36.29 9.80
C VAL A 813 6.66 -35.04 9.35
N VAL A 814 7.87 -34.83 9.87
CA VAL A 814 8.72 -33.70 9.52
C VAL A 814 10.02 -34.24 8.97
N ILE A 815 10.34 -33.85 7.74
CA ILE A 815 11.59 -34.17 7.06
C ILE A 815 12.38 -32.88 6.98
N SER A 816 13.49 -32.82 7.69
CA SER A 816 14.28 -31.58 7.87
C SER A 816 15.78 -31.82 7.70
N PRO A 817 16.59 -30.79 7.37
CA PRO A 817 18.03 -30.95 7.21
C PRO A 817 18.71 -31.14 8.57
N THR A 818 19.58 -32.14 8.69
CA THR A 818 20.38 -32.41 9.92
C THR A 818 21.21 -31.22 10.39
N ALA A 819 21.57 -30.30 9.49
CA ALA A 819 22.34 -29.11 9.80
C ALA A 819 21.53 -27.97 10.44
N GLN A 820 20.19 -28.07 10.50
CA GLN A 820 19.31 -27.06 11.09
C GLN A 820 18.47 -27.70 12.20
N PRO A 821 18.79 -27.48 13.49
CA PRO A 821 18.04 -28.08 14.58
C PRO A 821 16.63 -27.47 14.70
N LEU A 822 15.62 -28.34 14.81
CA LEU A 822 14.23 -27.93 15.00
C LEU A 822 13.95 -27.52 16.45
N THR A 823 13.32 -26.36 16.63
CA THR A 823 12.59 -25.99 17.84
C THR A 823 11.22 -26.67 17.79
N ILE A 824 10.90 -27.44 18.82
CA ILE A 824 9.64 -28.18 18.94
C ILE A 824 8.96 -27.73 20.24
N GLU A 825 7.73 -27.24 20.13
CA GLU A 825 6.88 -26.92 21.27
C GLU A 825 5.62 -27.78 21.23
N THR A 826 5.34 -28.50 22.30
CA THR A 826 4.16 -29.35 22.42
C THR A 826 3.14 -28.77 23.41
N ASN A 827 1.87 -29.09 23.19
CA ASN A 827 0.77 -28.83 24.10
C ASN A 827 0.03 -30.14 24.40
N GLY A 828 -0.34 -30.37 25.66
CA GLY A 828 -1.13 -31.54 26.02
C GLY A 828 -0.39 -32.88 25.82
N PRO A 829 -1.10 -34.01 25.88
CA PRO A 829 -0.52 -35.35 25.75
C PRO A 829 -0.13 -35.67 24.30
N VAL A 830 1.06 -35.24 23.88
CA VAL A 830 1.68 -35.59 22.58
C VAL A 830 2.87 -36.51 22.85
N PRO A 831 2.98 -37.69 22.20
CA PRO A 831 4.10 -38.59 22.38
C PRO A 831 5.40 -38.01 21.82
N GLU A 832 6.54 -38.47 22.31
CA GLU A 832 7.83 -38.16 21.69
C GLU A 832 7.91 -38.74 20.27
N PRO A 833 8.54 -38.03 19.30
CA PRO A 833 8.63 -38.53 17.95
C PRO A 833 9.59 -39.72 17.84
N THR A 834 9.31 -40.63 16.92
CA THR A 834 10.37 -41.50 16.39
C THR A 834 11.26 -40.70 15.46
N VAL A 835 12.58 -40.85 15.58
CA VAL A 835 13.57 -40.10 14.79
C VAL A 835 14.41 -41.06 13.97
N GLU A 836 14.48 -40.82 12.67
CA GLU A 836 15.31 -41.57 11.73
C GLU A 836 16.22 -40.60 10.95
N THR A 837 17.53 -40.81 11.00
CA THR A 837 18.50 -40.00 10.25
C THR A 837 18.92 -40.72 8.97
N ARG A 838 18.73 -40.08 7.81
CA ARG A 838 19.13 -40.59 6.50
C ARG A 838 20.04 -39.59 5.78
N GLY A 839 21.36 -39.72 5.97
CA GLY A 839 22.34 -38.83 5.33
C GLY A 839 22.13 -37.36 5.75
N PRO A 840 21.85 -36.43 4.82
CA PRO A 840 21.69 -35.01 5.15
C PRO A 840 20.33 -34.65 5.78
N ILE A 841 19.38 -35.58 5.86
CA ILE A 841 18.01 -35.34 6.39
C ILE A 841 17.72 -36.15 7.66
N GLU A 842 16.84 -35.59 8.48
CA GLU A 842 16.27 -36.20 9.67
C GLU A 842 14.74 -36.24 9.54
N ILE A 843 14.16 -37.41 9.80
CA ILE A 843 12.73 -37.68 9.71
C ILE A 843 12.20 -37.86 11.13
N ARG A 844 11.27 -37.01 11.56
CA ARG A 844 10.58 -37.09 12.85
C ARG A 844 9.12 -37.44 12.65
N ARG A 845 8.61 -38.45 13.36
CA ARG A 845 7.22 -38.89 13.24
C ARG A 845 6.51 -38.91 14.59
N TRP A 846 5.43 -38.16 14.68
CA TRP A 846 4.46 -38.21 15.78
C TRP A 846 3.25 -39.02 15.34
N ARG A 847 2.78 -39.92 16.20
CA ARG A 847 1.59 -40.73 15.95
C ARG A 847 0.70 -40.75 17.18
N VAL A 848 -0.57 -40.41 17.02
CA VAL A 848 -1.60 -40.51 18.05
C VAL A 848 -2.74 -41.34 17.49
N ASP A 849 -3.02 -42.47 18.13
CA ASP A 849 -4.15 -43.33 17.80
C ASP A 849 -5.30 -43.13 18.78
N LYS A 850 -6.54 -43.27 18.30
CA LYS A 850 -7.79 -43.24 19.09
C LYS A 850 -7.93 -41.99 19.97
N SER A 851 -7.71 -40.81 19.39
CA SER A 851 -7.96 -39.52 20.05
C SER A 851 -9.47 -39.23 20.08
N PRO A 852 -10.12 -39.12 21.25
CA PRO A 852 -11.56 -38.88 21.33
C PRO A 852 -11.91 -37.46 20.86
N ALA A 853 -13.17 -37.22 20.46
CA ALA A 853 -13.64 -35.87 20.17
C ALA A 853 -13.51 -34.95 21.41
N ALA A 854 -13.13 -33.70 21.23
CA ALA A 854 -13.03 -32.74 22.32
C ALA A 854 -14.42 -32.24 22.77
N VAL A 855 -14.72 -32.33 24.07
CA VAL A 855 -15.94 -31.76 24.69
C VAL A 855 -15.58 -30.41 25.30
N ILE A 856 -16.35 -29.37 24.97
CA ILE A 856 -16.11 -28.00 25.46
C ILE A 856 -17.03 -27.71 26.65
N GLU A 857 -16.45 -27.42 27.81
CA GLU A 857 -17.20 -26.88 28.95
C GLU A 857 -17.59 -25.42 28.68
N PRO A 858 -18.80 -24.95 29.04
CA PRO A 858 -19.22 -23.56 28.83
C PRO A 858 -18.21 -22.56 29.39
N GLY A 859 -17.86 -21.53 28.61
CA GLY A 859 -16.89 -20.50 29.01
C GLY A 859 -15.43 -20.98 29.09
N ALA A 860 -15.08 -22.14 28.54
CA ALA A 860 -13.68 -22.57 28.47
C ALA A 860 -12.82 -21.59 27.63
N VAL A 861 -11.50 -21.60 27.85
CA VAL A 861 -10.53 -20.95 26.96
C VAL A 861 -10.68 -21.45 25.51
N PRO A 862 -10.21 -20.69 24.49
CA PRO A 862 -10.28 -21.12 23.09
C PRO A 862 -9.81 -22.56 22.90
N ILE A 863 -10.61 -23.38 22.22
CA ILE A 863 -10.40 -24.84 22.14
C ILE A 863 -8.98 -25.21 21.67
N ARG A 864 -8.38 -24.41 20.78
CA ARG A 864 -7.00 -24.59 20.28
C ARG A 864 -5.95 -24.65 21.39
N GLU A 865 -6.19 -24.00 22.53
CA GLU A 865 -5.31 -24.07 23.69
C GLU A 865 -5.42 -25.38 24.47
N LEU A 866 -6.53 -26.09 24.34
CA LEU A 866 -6.84 -27.33 25.06
C LEU A 866 -6.43 -28.57 24.27
N LEU A 867 -6.41 -28.46 22.94
CA LEU A 867 -6.15 -29.60 22.06
C LEU A 867 -4.66 -29.99 22.10
N PRO A 868 -4.33 -31.30 22.14
CA PRO A 868 -2.96 -31.76 21.97
C PRO A 868 -2.42 -31.30 20.62
N ASN A 869 -1.30 -30.58 20.62
CA ASN A 869 -0.75 -29.99 19.39
C ASN A 869 0.76 -29.84 19.45
N ILE A 870 1.34 -29.61 18.27
CA ILE A 870 2.76 -29.36 18.09
C ILE A 870 3.00 -28.13 17.21
N ARG A 871 3.99 -27.33 17.58
CA ARG A 871 4.59 -26.27 16.76
C ARG A 871 6.04 -26.64 16.49
N ILE A 872 6.45 -26.49 15.25
CA ILE A 872 7.83 -26.73 14.82
C ILE A 872 8.37 -25.52 14.07
N GLY A 873 9.67 -25.30 14.16
CA GLY A 873 10.34 -24.27 13.38
C GLY A 873 11.81 -24.13 13.74
N TRP A 874 12.50 -23.17 13.11
CA TRP A 874 13.84 -22.74 13.53
C TRP A 874 14.05 -21.26 13.18
N GLY A 875 15.03 -20.66 13.86
CA GLY A 875 15.37 -19.24 13.71
C GLY A 875 14.32 -18.29 14.30
N ILE A 876 13.22 -18.79 14.87
CA ILE A 876 12.14 -17.96 15.43
C ILE A 876 12.52 -17.49 16.84
N SER A 877 12.42 -16.18 17.06
CA SER A 877 12.57 -15.57 18.38
C SER A 877 11.72 -14.31 18.48
N LEU A 878 11.38 -13.90 19.71
CA LEU A 878 10.71 -12.63 19.97
C LEU A 878 11.51 -11.46 19.40
N GLU A 879 12.82 -11.44 19.63
CA GLU A 879 13.72 -10.39 19.15
C GLU A 879 13.67 -10.24 17.61
N ARG A 880 13.70 -11.35 16.87
CA ARG A 880 13.58 -11.31 15.41
C ARG A 880 12.21 -10.82 14.98
N ARG A 881 11.13 -11.28 15.63
CA ARG A 881 9.77 -10.80 15.33
C ARG A 881 9.62 -9.31 15.58
N LEU A 882 10.08 -8.81 16.72
CA LEU A 882 10.01 -7.39 17.07
C LEU A 882 10.77 -6.52 16.07
N ARG A 883 11.94 -6.97 15.61
CA ARG A 883 12.67 -6.31 14.52
C ARG A 883 11.85 -6.27 13.23
N ASN A 884 11.36 -7.43 12.77
CA ASN A 884 10.57 -7.52 11.54
C ASN A 884 9.32 -6.63 11.60
N LEU A 885 8.66 -6.57 12.77
CA LEU A 885 7.55 -5.66 13.01
C LEU A 885 8.02 -4.19 12.98
N ALA A 886 9.08 -3.83 13.70
CA ALA A 886 9.61 -2.46 13.70
C ALA A 886 9.98 -1.97 12.29
N ASP A 887 10.54 -2.83 11.45
CA ASP A 887 10.86 -2.52 10.06
C ASP A 887 9.59 -2.38 9.20
N SER A 888 8.59 -3.24 9.42
CA SER A 888 7.31 -3.21 8.68
C SER A 888 6.45 -1.98 9.05
N PHE A 889 6.61 -1.48 10.27
CA PHE A 889 5.92 -0.31 10.79
C PHE A 889 6.81 0.94 10.78
N GLU A 890 8.00 0.87 10.17
CA GLU A 890 8.86 2.04 10.03
C GLU A 890 8.15 3.11 9.19
N ASP A 891 8.11 4.33 9.71
CA ASP A 891 7.31 5.39 9.12
C ASP A 891 7.95 5.92 7.83
N GLN A 892 7.36 5.53 6.71
CA GLN A 892 7.70 5.97 5.35
C GLN A 892 6.78 7.11 4.85
N SER A 893 5.98 7.72 5.73
CA SER A 893 5.00 8.72 5.33
C SER A 893 5.65 10.02 4.84
N ILE A 894 5.06 10.61 3.81
CA ILE A 894 5.50 11.85 3.19
C ILE A 894 4.60 12.99 3.71
N PRO A 895 5.14 14.03 4.37
CA PRO A 895 4.34 15.10 4.94
C PRO A 895 3.90 16.10 3.88
N ASP A 896 2.79 15.80 3.20
CA ASP A 896 2.20 16.62 2.13
C ASP A 896 1.75 18.00 2.68
N PRO A 897 2.19 19.12 2.06
CA PRO A 897 1.86 20.47 2.55
C PRO A 897 0.36 20.78 2.53
N ARG A 898 -0.41 20.22 1.59
CA ARG A 898 -1.87 20.41 1.51
C ARG A 898 -2.56 19.81 2.74
N LEU A 899 -2.14 18.61 3.10
CA LEU A 899 -2.69 17.85 4.23
C LEU A 899 -2.23 18.43 5.56
N ARG A 900 -1.03 19.02 5.63
CA ARG A 900 -0.60 19.83 6.76
C ARG A 900 -1.57 20.99 7.02
N GLY A 901 -2.03 21.66 5.96
CA GLY A 901 -3.08 22.69 6.03
C GLY A 901 -4.42 22.15 6.53
N ILE A 902 -4.83 20.94 6.12
CA ILE A 902 -6.02 20.27 6.66
C ILE A 902 -5.86 19.97 8.16
N ALA A 903 -4.74 19.35 8.55
CA ALA A 903 -4.45 19.01 9.94
C ALA A 903 -4.49 20.27 10.83
N GLN A 904 -3.90 21.37 10.39
CA GLN A 904 -3.92 22.65 11.11
C GLN A 904 -5.34 23.22 11.23
N ARG A 905 -6.18 23.07 10.20
CA ARG A 905 -7.60 23.48 10.24
C ARG A 905 -8.41 22.66 11.25
N ILE A 906 -8.17 21.35 11.36
CA ILE A 906 -8.85 20.46 12.32
C ILE A 906 -8.66 20.96 13.77
N VAL A 907 -7.44 21.39 14.12
CA VAL A 907 -7.08 21.85 15.47
C VAL A 907 -7.08 23.38 15.62
N LYS A 908 -7.73 24.09 14.68
CA LYS A 908 -7.82 25.56 14.71
C LYS A 908 -8.41 26.02 16.04
N GLY A 909 -7.76 27.01 16.66
CA GLY A 909 -8.15 27.57 17.96
C GLY A 909 -7.56 26.84 19.18
N ILE A 910 -6.85 25.73 19.01
CA ILE A 910 -6.18 25.01 20.11
C ILE A 910 -4.68 25.34 20.11
N PRO A 911 -4.12 25.91 21.21
CA PRO A 911 -2.69 26.21 21.32
C PRO A 911 -1.79 25.00 21.07
N LYS A 912 -0.62 25.20 20.45
CA LYS A 912 0.32 24.11 20.09
C LYS A 912 0.80 23.30 21.30
N ASN A 913 0.89 23.91 22.47
CA ASN A 913 1.31 23.25 23.71
C ASN A 913 0.24 22.37 24.37
N GLN A 914 -1.03 22.48 23.97
CA GLN A 914 -2.11 21.60 24.45
C GLN A 914 -2.20 20.34 23.58
N THR A 915 -1.15 19.53 23.57
CA THR A 915 -1.01 18.39 22.67
C THR A 915 -2.07 17.32 22.90
N HIS A 916 -2.55 17.14 24.14
CA HIS A 916 -3.64 16.24 24.48
C HIS A 916 -4.95 16.63 23.78
N GLU A 917 -5.37 17.89 23.87
CA GLU A 917 -6.62 18.34 23.22
C GLU A 917 -6.51 18.37 21.69
N ARG A 918 -5.32 18.67 21.15
CA ARG A 918 -5.08 18.59 19.71
C ARG A 918 -5.20 17.15 19.21
N ALA A 919 -4.57 16.20 19.89
CA ALA A 919 -4.68 14.77 19.59
C ALA A 919 -6.14 14.30 19.67
N ARG A 920 -6.85 14.66 20.75
CA ARG A 920 -8.27 14.33 20.91
C ARG A 920 -9.12 14.89 19.77
N ARG A 921 -8.88 16.15 19.34
CA ARG A 921 -9.61 16.77 18.22
C ARG A 921 -9.36 16.06 16.89
N VAL A 922 -8.12 15.66 16.62
CA VAL A 922 -7.77 14.88 15.42
C VAL A 922 -8.48 13.54 15.43
N TYR A 923 -8.40 12.80 16.55
CA TYR A 923 -9.06 11.52 16.72
C TYR A 923 -10.58 11.62 16.45
N ARG A 924 -11.23 12.65 17.00
CA ARG A 924 -12.66 12.91 16.79
C ARG A 924 -13.00 13.19 15.33
N TRP A 925 -12.17 14.00 14.66
CA TRP A 925 -12.35 14.30 13.26
C TRP A 925 -12.25 13.02 12.41
N ILE A 926 -11.29 12.14 12.70
CA ILE A 926 -11.11 10.87 11.99
C ILE A 926 -12.36 10.00 12.10
N LEU A 927 -12.86 9.73 13.31
CA LEU A 927 -14.06 8.89 13.51
C LEU A 927 -15.32 9.45 12.83
N ALA A 928 -15.37 10.77 12.60
CA ALA A 928 -16.50 11.44 11.97
C ALA A 928 -16.38 11.55 10.43
N ASN A 929 -15.17 11.48 9.87
CA ASN A 929 -14.91 11.80 8.46
C ASN A 929 -14.23 10.69 7.66
N ILE A 930 -13.74 9.64 8.32
CA ILE A 930 -13.00 8.55 7.70
C ILE A 930 -13.72 7.22 7.94
N GLU A 931 -14.01 6.50 6.87
CA GLU A 931 -14.53 5.14 6.92
C GLU A 931 -13.39 4.13 7.14
N GLN A 932 -13.66 3.06 7.89
CA GLN A 932 -12.67 2.01 8.11
C GLN A 932 -12.40 1.23 6.81
N GLY A 933 -11.12 1.08 6.44
CA GLY A 933 -10.68 0.34 5.27
C GLY A 933 -9.26 -0.23 5.43
N GLU A 934 -8.68 -0.72 4.34
CA GLU A 934 -7.34 -1.37 4.34
C GLU A 934 -6.18 -0.43 3.95
N GLU A 935 -6.48 0.74 3.37
CA GLU A 935 -5.47 1.72 2.96
C GLU A 935 -4.67 2.22 4.18
N ARG A 936 -3.34 2.31 4.04
CA ARG A 936 -2.40 2.69 5.11
C ARG A 936 -1.58 3.94 4.81
N ASP A 937 -1.55 4.42 3.57
CA ASP A 937 -0.93 5.71 3.25
C ASP A 937 -1.84 6.85 3.74
N GLY A 938 -1.44 7.50 4.83
CA GLY A 938 -2.20 8.59 5.44
C GLY A 938 -2.60 9.71 4.48
N ARG A 939 -1.87 9.92 3.37
CA ARG A 939 -2.29 10.88 2.34
C ARG A 939 -3.57 10.44 1.66
N ARG A 940 -3.60 9.19 1.20
CA ARG A 940 -4.73 8.57 0.50
C ARG A 940 -5.94 8.40 1.43
N ILE A 941 -5.70 8.08 2.70
CA ILE A 941 -6.79 7.98 3.67
C ILE A 941 -7.49 9.34 3.85
N VAL A 942 -6.72 10.43 4.00
CA VAL A 942 -7.30 11.77 4.21
C VAL A 942 -8.01 12.30 2.96
N THR A 943 -7.44 12.11 1.77
CA THR A 943 -8.03 12.56 0.50
C THR A 943 -9.21 11.69 0.07
N GLY A 944 -9.12 10.38 0.24
CA GLY A 944 -10.14 9.38 -0.10
C GLY A 944 -11.25 9.21 0.93
N ARG A 945 -11.04 9.65 2.17
CA ARG A 945 -11.96 9.49 3.31
C ARG A 945 -12.24 8.03 3.71
N SER A 946 -11.35 7.11 3.38
CA SER A 946 -11.45 5.70 3.76
C SER A 946 -10.07 5.07 3.97
N GLY A 947 -9.92 4.23 5.00
CA GLY A 947 -8.67 3.52 5.31
C GLY A 947 -8.50 3.15 6.77
N ASP A 948 -7.30 2.73 7.16
CA ASP A 948 -7.00 2.38 8.55
C ASP A 948 -6.95 3.64 9.43
N LEU A 949 -7.86 3.70 10.40
CA LEU A 949 -8.03 4.85 11.28
C LEU A 949 -6.79 5.12 12.16
N GLY A 950 -6.05 4.08 12.53
CA GLY A 950 -4.81 4.18 13.30
C GLY A 950 -3.68 4.83 12.51
N PHE A 951 -3.47 4.39 11.27
CA PHE A 951 -2.50 5.00 10.35
C PHE A 951 -2.87 6.45 9.99
N CYS A 952 -4.17 6.74 9.80
CA CYS A 952 -4.63 8.11 9.61
C CYS A 952 -4.31 9.01 10.82
N PHE A 953 -4.55 8.50 12.04
CA PHE A 953 -4.23 9.22 13.27
C PHE A 953 -2.74 9.51 13.40
N LEU A 954 -1.89 8.50 13.17
CA LEU A 954 -0.43 8.65 13.17
C LEU A 954 0.03 9.72 12.17
N TYR A 955 -0.50 9.68 10.96
CA TYR A 955 -0.15 10.63 9.91
C TYR A 955 -0.52 12.08 10.28
N LEU A 956 -1.77 12.31 10.71
CA LEU A 956 -2.23 13.65 11.11
C LEU A 956 -1.53 14.15 12.38
N ALA A 957 -1.27 13.27 13.36
CA ALA A 957 -0.51 13.61 14.56
C ALA A 957 0.92 14.07 14.21
N ARG A 958 1.59 13.35 13.30
CA ARG A 958 2.91 13.71 12.79
C ARG A 958 2.93 15.06 12.07
N LEU A 959 1.95 15.34 11.20
CA LEU A 959 1.82 16.65 10.54
C LEU A 959 1.65 17.80 11.54
N LEU A 960 1.12 17.52 12.73
CA LEU A 960 0.95 18.46 13.83
C LEU A 960 2.10 18.43 14.85
N GLN A 961 3.13 17.62 14.61
CA GLN A 961 4.29 17.43 15.50
C GLN A 961 3.90 16.92 16.90
N ILE A 962 2.87 16.05 16.97
CA ILE A 962 2.47 15.35 18.20
C ILE A 962 3.23 14.02 18.23
N PRO A 963 4.07 13.74 19.25
CA PRO A 963 4.83 12.50 19.30
C PRO A 963 3.93 11.28 19.52
N THR A 964 3.95 10.35 18.58
CA THR A 964 3.14 9.13 18.60
C THR A 964 3.98 7.93 18.18
N ASP A 965 3.90 6.84 18.94
CA ASP A 965 4.57 5.56 18.65
C ASP A 965 3.54 4.44 18.52
N ILE A 966 3.84 3.43 17.70
CA ILE A 966 3.12 2.15 17.70
C ILE A 966 3.82 1.23 18.69
N ALA A 967 3.04 0.54 19.53
CA ALA A 967 3.53 -0.50 20.41
C ALA A 967 2.83 -1.82 20.13
N VAL A 968 3.57 -2.93 20.26
CA VAL A 968 2.99 -4.27 20.31
C VAL A 968 2.97 -4.74 21.77
N VAL A 969 1.80 -5.15 22.25
CA VAL A 969 1.54 -5.44 23.66
C VAL A 969 1.07 -6.89 23.82
N LYS A 970 1.54 -7.53 24.89
CA LYS A 970 1.09 -8.86 25.27
C LYS A 970 -0.34 -8.80 25.82
N ASN A 971 -1.17 -9.78 25.45
CA ASN A 971 -2.48 -9.91 26.09
C ASN A 971 -2.32 -10.61 27.45
N GLY A 972 -2.82 -9.98 28.52
CA GLY A 972 -2.76 -10.55 29.88
C GLY A 972 -3.57 -11.85 30.04
N LEU A 973 -4.45 -12.17 29.10
CA LEU A 973 -5.27 -13.38 29.07
C LEU A 973 -4.66 -14.52 28.25
N GLU A 974 -3.48 -14.37 27.65
CA GLU A 974 -2.81 -15.45 26.91
C GLU A 974 -2.05 -16.42 27.84
N GLN A 975 -1.77 -17.64 27.36
CA GLN A 975 -0.94 -18.57 28.13
C GLN A 975 0.52 -18.09 28.21
N PRO A 976 1.24 -18.44 29.29
CA PRO A 976 2.69 -18.31 29.30
C PRO A 976 3.30 -19.02 28.08
N PRO A 977 4.30 -18.42 27.42
CA PRO A 977 4.97 -19.07 26.30
C PRO A 977 5.71 -20.32 26.78
N ARG A 978 5.74 -21.34 25.94
CA ARG A 978 6.43 -22.63 26.17
C ARG A 978 7.82 -22.65 25.57
N GLY A 979 8.08 -21.76 24.63
CA GLY A 979 9.38 -21.60 23.98
C GLY A 979 9.42 -20.38 23.06
N PRO A 980 10.47 -20.25 22.23
CA PRO A 980 10.69 -19.10 21.37
C PRO A 980 9.58 -18.82 20.34
N ILE A 981 8.87 -19.87 19.88
CA ILE A 981 7.78 -19.75 18.90
C ILE A 981 6.56 -19.09 19.58
N SER A 982 6.06 -19.69 20.66
CA SER A 982 4.91 -19.15 21.39
C SER A 982 5.21 -17.80 22.06
N GLU A 983 6.45 -17.55 22.47
CA GLU A 983 6.86 -16.23 22.97
C GLU A 983 6.74 -15.16 21.89
N ALA A 984 7.26 -15.42 20.69
CA ALA A 984 7.12 -14.51 19.57
C ALA A 984 5.63 -14.26 19.25
N GLU A 985 4.79 -15.29 19.23
CA GLU A 985 3.36 -15.17 18.92
C GLU A 985 2.55 -14.38 19.95
N SER A 986 3.00 -14.30 21.21
CA SER A 986 2.30 -13.57 22.28
C SER A 986 2.26 -12.05 22.12
N TYR A 987 3.07 -11.48 21.21
CA TYR A 987 3.10 -10.06 20.90
C TYR A 987 2.42 -9.81 19.56
N GLN A 988 1.11 -9.58 19.62
CA GLN A 988 0.23 -9.39 18.46
C GLN A 988 -0.79 -8.24 18.59
N ASN A 989 -0.90 -7.61 19.77
CA ASN A 989 -1.87 -6.53 19.99
C ASN A 989 -1.22 -5.17 19.75
N PHE A 990 -1.55 -4.53 18.63
CA PHE A 990 -1.05 -3.20 18.30
C PHE A 990 -1.85 -2.11 19.02
N VAL A 991 -1.15 -1.18 19.67
CA VAL A 991 -1.72 -0.01 20.36
C VAL A 991 -0.92 1.23 20.02
N LEU A 992 -1.54 2.40 20.11
CA LEU A 992 -0.87 3.69 19.93
C LEU A 992 -0.51 4.29 21.30
N ARG A 993 0.72 4.78 21.42
CA ARG A 993 1.17 5.62 22.53
C ARG A 993 1.29 7.05 22.03
N ILE A 994 0.67 7.99 22.75
CA ILE A 994 0.73 9.42 22.45
C ILE A 994 1.41 10.11 23.63
N GLN A 995 2.50 10.83 23.38
CA GLN A 995 3.12 11.65 24.40
C GLN A 995 2.47 13.03 24.39
N THR A 996 1.81 13.39 25.49
CA THR A 996 1.05 14.65 25.58
C THR A 996 1.56 15.53 26.73
N ASP A 997 1.06 16.76 26.80
CA ASP A 997 1.25 17.68 27.92
C ASP A 997 0.68 17.17 29.25
N LYS A 998 -0.16 16.12 29.21
CA LYS A 998 -0.71 15.41 30.37
C LYS A 998 -0.02 14.06 30.64
N GLY A 999 1.09 13.76 29.97
CA GLY A 999 1.78 12.47 30.03
C GLY A 999 1.38 11.51 28.90
N ASP A 1000 1.73 10.24 29.07
CA ASP A 1000 1.45 9.21 28.06
C ASP A 1000 -0.03 8.82 28.05
N SER A 1001 -0.63 8.88 26.86
CA SER A 1001 -1.97 8.38 26.60
C SER A 1001 -1.89 7.16 25.70
N TRP A 1002 -2.60 6.09 26.07
CA TRP A 1002 -2.65 4.84 25.31
C TRP A 1002 -4.01 4.66 24.68
N LEU A 1003 -4.06 4.23 23.41
CA LEU A 1003 -5.34 3.93 22.78
C LEU A 1003 -5.26 2.84 21.72
N THR A 1004 -6.38 2.15 21.55
CA THR A 1004 -6.67 1.31 20.38
C THR A 1004 -7.58 2.07 19.43
N VAL A 1005 -7.24 2.10 18.14
CA VAL A 1005 -8.14 2.63 17.10
C VAL A 1005 -8.73 1.43 16.38
N ARG A 1006 -10.00 1.09 16.69
CA ARG A 1006 -10.69 -0.07 16.11
C ARG A 1006 -12.09 0.28 15.64
N ASP A 1007 -12.90 0.88 16.53
CA ASP A 1007 -14.31 1.14 16.25
C ASP A 1007 -14.65 2.63 16.25
N ARG A 1008 -15.61 3.02 15.42
CA ARG A 1008 -16.12 4.40 15.27
C ARG A 1008 -16.58 5.04 16.58
N PHE A 1009 -17.04 4.24 17.55
CA PHE A 1009 -17.54 4.71 18.84
C PHE A 1009 -16.51 4.66 19.98
N THR A 1010 -15.28 4.25 19.69
CA THR A 1010 -14.23 4.09 20.70
C THR A 1010 -13.87 5.44 21.32
N PRO A 1011 -13.93 5.61 22.66
CA PRO A 1011 -13.51 6.84 23.32
C PRO A 1011 -12.03 7.15 23.08
N PHE A 1012 -11.65 8.43 23.15
CA PHE A 1012 -10.24 8.79 23.10
C PHE A 1012 -9.53 8.23 24.36
N ALA A 1013 -8.27 7.78 24.20
CA ALA A 1013 -7.50 7.16 25.29
C ALA A 1013 -8.10 5.84 25.85
N TYR A 1014 -8.92 5.13 25.09
CA TYR A 1014 -9.45 3.82 25.50
C TYR A 1014 -8.46 2.69 25.20
N LEU A 1015 -8.14 1.90 26.24
CA LEU A 1015 -7.34 0.68 26.16
C LEU A 1015 -8.15 -0.48 26.77
N PRO A 1016 -8.36 -1.61 26.07
CA PRO A 1016 -9.04 -2.77 26.62
C PRO A 1016 -8.39 -3.28 27.92
N SER A 1017 -9.19 -3.74 28.88
CA SER A 1017 -8.71 -4.15 30.21
C SER A 1017 -7.61 -5.23 30.15
N ALA A 1018 -7.73 -6.19 29.25
CA ALA A 1018 -6.74 -7.26 29.05
C ALA A 1018 -5.35 -6.77 28.59
N LEU A 1019 -5.25 -5.52 28.11
CA LEU A 1019 -3.99 -4.89 27.67
C LEU A 1019 -3.44 -3.87 28.67
N ARG A 1020 -4.17 -3.56 29.76
CA ARG A 1020 -3.73 -2.58 30.77
C ARG A 1020 -2.67 -3.18 31.68
N GLY A 1021 -1.65 -2.37 32.00
CA GLY A 1021 -0.53 -2.80 32.82
C GLY A 1021 0.29 -3.96 32.24
N GLN A 1022 0.17 -4.25 30.95
CA GLN A 1022 0.84 -5.36 30.29
C GLN A 1022 2.18 -4.94 29.68
N PRO A 1023 3.16 -5.86 29.60
CA PRO A 1023 4.42 -5.60 28.92
C PRO A 1023 4.22 -5.47 27.40
N GLY A 1024 5.03 -4.63 26.77
CA GLY A 1024 5.03 -4.41 25.33
C GLY A 1024 6.36 -3.84 24.84
N TYR A 1025 6.43 -3.58 23.54
CA TYR A 1025 7.60 -3.01 22.89
C TYR A 1025 7.17 -1.94 21.88
N LEU A 1026 7.89 -0.82 21.82
CA LEU A 1026 7.68 0.17 20.75
C LEU A 1026 8.25 -0.37 19.43
N LEU A 1027 7.49 -0.25 18.34
CA LEU A 1027 7.88 -0.71 17.01
C LEU A 1027 8.70 0.36 16.28
N ARG A 1028 9.94 0.52 16.74
CA ARG A 1028 10.96 1.39 16.17
C ARG A 1028 12.35 0.79 16.42
N GLU A 1029 13.40 1.45 15.92
CA GLU A 1029 14.78 1.01 16.12
C GLU A 1029 15.10 0.72 17.60
N GLY A 1030 15.75 -0.43 17.85
CA GLY A 1030 16.06 -0.93 19.19
C GLY A 1030 14.89 -1.53 19.98
N THR A 1031 13.66 -1.44 19.46
CA THR A 1031 12.44 -2.05 20.02
C THR A 1031 12.34 -1.92 21.55
N PRO A 1032 12.32 -0.70 22.11
CA PRO A 1032 12.43 -0.51 23.55
C PRO A 1032 11.23 -1.11 24.29
N ALA A 1033 11.52 -1.84 25.37
CA ALA A 1033 10.52 -2.42 26.25
C ALA A 1033 9.72 -1.33 26.99
N ILE A 1034 8.42 -1.53 27.11
CA ILE A 1034 7.48 -0.63 27.78
C ILE A 1034 6.47 -1.42 28.59
N LYS A 1035 5.70 -0.70 29.42
CA LYS A 1035 4.52 -1.22 30.11
C LYS A 1035 3.37 -0.26 29.87
N THR A 1036 2.21 -0.76 29.45
CA THR A 1036 1.03 0.08 29.25
C THR A 1036 0.51 0.64 30.57
N SER A 1037 -0.30 1.70 30.50
CA SER A 1037 -0.97 2.26 31.68
C SER A 1037 -1.89 1.21 32.33
N ALA A 1038 -1.83 1.10 33.66
CA ALA A 1038 -2.83 0.35 34.45
C ALA A 1038 -4.13 1.16 34.66
N ALA A 1039 -4.07 2.49 34.49
CA ALA A 1039 -5.20 3.38 34.61
C ALA A 1039 -6.00 3.47 33.30
N GLY A 1040 -7.32 3.60 33.41
CA GLY A 1040 -8.26 3.79 32.30
C GLY A 1040 -9.71 3.73 32.79
N ALA A 1041 -10.66 4.18 31.96
CA ALA A 1041 -12.09 4.04 32.28
C ALA A 1041 -12.44 2.55 32.45
N PHE A 1042 -13.19 2.18 33.47
CA PHE A 1042 -13.64 0.80 33.63
C PHE A 1042 -14.67 0.45 32.55
N ASP A 1043 -14.78 -0.84 32.24
CA ASP A 1043 -15.85 -1.35 31.38
C ASP A 1043 -17.03 -1.75 32.25
N GLY A 1044 -18.15 -1.03 32.15
CA GLY A 1044 -19.27 -1.30 33.03
C GLY A 1044 -20.56 -0.55 32.78
N VAL A 1045 -21.51 -0.79 33.68
CA VAL A 1045 -22.85 -0.20 33.68
C VAL A 1045 -23.16 0.35 35.07
N ILE A 1046 -23.62 1.59 35.14
CA ILE A 1046 -24.06 2.25 36.37
C ILE A 1046 -25.57 2.47 36.28
N TYR A 1047 -26.30 2.01 37.29
CA TYR A 1047 -27.73 2.21 37.47
C TYR A 1047 -27.95 3.24 38.58
N GLU A 1048 -28.59 4.34 38.27
CA GLU A 1048 -28.95 5.39 39.22
C GLU A 1048 -30.43 5.73 39.06
N GLY A 1049 -31.19 5.83 40.14
CA GLY A 1049 -32.61 6.10 39.99
C GLY A 1049 -33.37 6.33 41.27
N GLN A 1050 -34.61 6.76 41.09
CA GLN A 1050 -35.58 6.94 42.16
C GLN A 1050 -36.94 6.41 41.73
N GLY A 1051 -37.66 5.79 42.64
CA GLY A 1051 -38.99 5.26 42.36
C GLY A 1051 -39.95 5.40 43.54
N GLN A 1052 -41.23 5.25 43.27
CA GLN A 1052 -42.29 5.25 44.28
C GLN A 1052 -43.03 3.92 44.22
N LEU A 1053 -42.98 3.17 45.31
CA LEU A 1053 -43.72 1.91 45.46
C LEU A 1053 -45.14 2.21 45.94
N ARG A 1054 -46.14 1.67 45.24
CA ARG A 1054 -47.55 1.77 45.61
C ARG A 1054 -47.93 0.61 46.55
N PRO A 1055 -48.95 0.77 47.41
CA PRO A 1055 -49.48 -0.33 48.25
C PRO A 1055 -49.97 -1.54 47.46
N THR A 1056 -50.28 -1.36 46.17
CA THR A 1056 -50.71 -2.43 45.27
C THR A 1056 -49.58 -3.38 44.87
N GLY A 1057 -48.32 -2.98 45.04
CA GLY A 1057 -47.15 -3.70 44.53
C GLY A 1057 -46.54 -3.09 43.27
N ALA A 1058 -47.26 -2.21 42.59
CA ALA A 1058 -46.76 -1.50 41.40
C ALA A 1058 -45.77 -0.38 41.79
N ALA A 1059 -44.77 -0.12 40.96
CA ALA A 1059 -43.83 0.99 41.14
C ALA A 1059 -43.68 1.84 39.89
N ALA A 1060 -43.63 3.15 40.07
CA ALA A 1060 -43.16 4.08 39.04
C ALA A 1060 -41.69 4.40 39.32
N ILE A 1061 -40.80 4.16 38.37
CA ILE A 1061 -39.34 4.29 38.54
C ILE A 1061 -38.79 5.21 37.45
N SER A 1062 -38.01 6.21 37.88
CA SER A 1062 -37.13 6.99 37.03
C SER A 1062 -35.73 6.40 37.13
N LEU A 1063 -35.22 5.87 36.03
CA LEU A 1063 -33.98 5.12 35.96
C LEU A 1063 -33.00 5.78 34.96
N SER A 1064 -31.77 5.98 35.40
CA SER A 1064 -30.64 6.38 34.58
C SER A 1064 -29.68 5.20 34.47
N ARG A 1065 -29.42 4.74 33.25
CA ARG A 1065 -28.46 3.67 32.96
C ARG A 1065 -27.29 4.23 32.18
N ARG A 1066 -26.12 4.32 32.81
CA ARG A 1066 -24.89 4.86 32.23
C ARG A 1066 -23.96 3.72 31.83
N PHE A 1067 -23.61 3.65 30.55
CA PHE A 1067 -22.68 2.67 29.99
C PHE A 1067 -21.30 3.31 29.84
N VAL A 1068 -20.24 2.58 30.22
CA VAL A 1068 -18.85 3.04 30.19
C VAL A 1068 -17.97 2.04 29.44
N GLY A 1069 -16.97 2.54 28.70
CA GLY A 1069 -16.01 1.71 27.99
C GLY A 1069 -16.66 0.89 26.88
N LYS A 1070 -16.32 -0.40 26.77
CA LYS A 1070 -16.87 -1.30 25.73
C LYS A 1070 -18.40 -1.36 25.70
N TYR A 1071 -19.07 -1.25 26.86
CA TYR A 1071 -20.53 -1.31 26.90
C TYR A 1071 -21.14 -0.06 26.26
N ALA A 1072 -20.51 1.10 26.43
CA ALA A 1072 -20.93 2.30 25.74
C ALA A 1072 -20.73 2.17 24.22
N ILE A 1073 -19.57 1.64 23.80
CA ILE A 1073 -19.25 1.37 22.39
C ILE A 1073 -20.31 0.47 21.76
N GLY A 1074 -20.61 -0.68 22.38
CA GLY A 1074 -21.57 -1.66 21.88
C GLY A 1074 -23.00 -1.13 21.81
N VAL A 1075 -23.47 -0.44 22.86
CA VAL A 1075 -24.84 0.10 22.86
C VAL A 1075 -24.98 1.25 21.86
N ARG A 1076 -23.96 2.11 21.67
CA ARG A 1076 -23.97 3.13 20.61
C ARG A 1076 -24.13 2.49 19.22
N TYR A 1077 -23.41 1.40 18.97
CA TYR A 1077 -23.53 0.64 17.72
C TYR A 1077 -24.94 0.07 17.53
N SER A 1078 -25.53 -0.54 18.57
CA SER A 1078 -26.90 -1.04 18.50
C SER A 1078 -27.93 0.06 18.27
N ILE A 1079 -27.78 1.23 18.92
CA ILE A 1079 -28.70 2.37 18.74
C ILE A 1079 -28.58 2.97 17.33
N GLU A 1080 -27.40 2.97 16.70
CA GLU A 1080 -27.22 3.44 15.33
C GLU A 1080 -27.99 2.59 14.30
N GLN A 1081 -28.19 1.31 14.58
CA GLN A 1081 -28.89 0.37 13.70
C GLN A 1081 -30.43 0.40 13.83
N VAL A 1082 -30.96 1.09 14.85
CA VAL A 1082 -32.39 1.11 15.16
C VAL A 1082 -32.97 2.47 14.80
N SER A 1083 -34.15 2.49 14.18
CA SER A 1083 -34.83 3.75 13.87
C SER A 1083 -35.32 4.44 15.14
N GLU A 1084 -35.48 5.77 15.11
CA GLU A 1084 -35.94 6.54 16.28
C GLU A 1084 -37.33 6.09 16.77
N ALA A 1085 -38.17 5.59 15.86
CA ALA A 1085 -39.50 5.07 16.18
C ALA A 1085 -39.47 3.70 16.89
N GLU A 1086 -38.51 2.84 16.55
CA GLU A 1086 -38.36 1.49 17.13
C GLU A 1086 -37.51 1.50 18.42
N LEU A 1087 -36.78 2.58 18.68
CA LEU A 1087 -35.88 2.68 19.82
C LEU A 1087 -36.56 2.41 21.17
N PRO A 1088 -37.76 2.95 21.48
CA PRO A 1088 -38.47 2.62 22.72
C PRO A 1088 -38.73 1.12 22.87
N ASP A 1089 -39.22 0.45 21.82
CA ASP A 1089 -39.55 -0.98 21.83
C ASP A 1089 -38.29 -1.86 22.00
N VAL A 1090 -37.18 -1.49 21.34
CA VAL A 1090 -35.90 -2.17 21.49
C VAL A 1090 -35.33 -1.97 22.90
N VAL A 1091 -35.39 -0.76 23.45
CA VAL A 1091 -34.95 -0.49 24.82
C VAL A 1091 -35.81 -1.26 25.82
N GLU A 1092 -37.13 -1.28 25.64
CA GLU A 1092 -38.05 -2.04 26.51
C GLU A 1092 -37.75 -3.55 26.45
N SER A 1093 -37.69 -4.12 25.26
CA SER A 1093 -37.56 -5.57 25.06
C SER A 1093 -36.15 -6.13 25.32
N GLN A 1094 -35.08 -5.41 24.97
CA GLN A 1094 -33.71 -5.93 25.01
C GLN A 1094 -32.91 -5.51 26.25
N LEU A 1095 -33.25 -4.36 26.85
CA LEU A 1095 -32.52 -3.78 27.98
C LEU A 1095 -33.37 -3.77 29.25
N LEU A 1096 -34.54 -3.13 29.22
CA LEU A 1096 -35.36 -2.91 30.42
C LEU A 1096 -35.95 -4.21 30.97
N SER A 1097 -36.47 -5.09 30.11
CA SER A 1097 -37.06 -6.38 30.50
C SER A 1097 -36.12 -7.28 31.31
N LYS A 1098 -34.80 -7.18 31.07
CA LYS A 1098 -33.75 -7.92 31.80
C LYS A 1098 -33.46 -7.31 33.17
N ASP A 1099 -33.46 -5.98 33.25
CA ASP A 1099 -33.14 -5.22 34.46
C ASP A 1099 -34.33 -5.21 35.44
N LEU A 1100 -35.54 -5.09 34.90
CA LEU A 1100 -36.83 -5.00 35.58
C LEU A 1100 -37.86 -5.88 34.85
N PRO A 1101 -37.98 -7.17 35.21
CA PRO A 1101 -38.95 -8.07 34.58
C PRO A 1101 -40.38 -7.54 34.67
N GLY A 1102 -41.08 -7.49 33.53
CA GLY A 1102 -42.47 -7.01 33.44
C GLY A 1102 -42.63 -5.48 33.48
N ALA A 1103 -41.55 -4.70 33.43
CA ALA A 1103 -41.62 -3.25 33.31
C ALA A 1103 -42.05 -2.81 31.90
N SER A 1104 -42.90 -1.79 31.84
CA SER A 1104 -43.25 -1.08 30.60
C SER A 1104 -42.56 0.28 30.56
N LEU A 1105 -41.99 0.62 29.41
CA LEU A 1105 -41.31 1.88 29.18
C LEU A 1105 -42.35 2.98 28.90
N VAL A 1106 -42.38 4.01 29.74
CA VAL A 1106 -43.22 5.20 29.52
C VAL A 1106 -42.54 6.18 28.59
N SER A 1107 -41.23 6.40 28.79
CA SER A 1107 -40.40 7.21 27.91
C SER A 1107 -38.92 6.85 28.08
N VAL A 1108 -38.13 7.05 27.02
CA VAL A 1108 -36.67 6.96 27.05
C VAL A 1108 -36.07 8.19 26.38
N GLN A 1109 -34.99 8.69 26.98
CA GLN A 1109 -34.12 9.70 26.41
C GLN A 1109 -32.68 9.19 26.38
N VAL A 1110 -32.04 9.27 25.22
CA VAL A 1110 -30.62 8.96 25.04
C VAL A 1110 -29.81 10.25 25.23
N LEU A 1111 -28.98 10.31 26.26
CA LEU A 1111 -28.09 11.42 26.55
C LEU A 1111 -26.65 11.08 26.14
N ASP A 1112 -25.90 12.12 25.75
CA ASP A 1112 -24.49 12.03 25.34
C ASP A 1112 -24.26 11.02 24.18
N ARG A 1113 -25.22 10.87 23.25
CA ARG A 1113 -25.17 9.93 22.10
C ARG A 1113 -23.94 10.11 21.21
N ASP A 1114 -23.48 11.33 21.01
CA ASP A 1114 -22.35 11.64 20.13
C ASP A 1114 -21.09 12.07 20.91
N GLU A 1115 -21.21 12.24 22.23
CA GLU A 1115 -20.14 12.62 23.15
C GLU A 1115 -19.37 11.38 23.63
N LEU A 1116 -18.58 10.75 22.75
CA LEU A 1116 -17.97 9.42 23.05
C LEU A 1116 -16.97 9.42 24.22
N ASP A 1117 -16.47 10.58 24.68
CA ASP A 1117 -15.58 10.67 25.87
C ASP A 1117 -16.39 10.60 27.18
N LYS A 1118 -17.72 10.68 27.10
CA LYS A 1118 -18.64 10.55 28.24
C LYS A 1118 -19.35 9.19 28.20
N PRO A 1119 -19.79 8.69 29.37
CA PRO A 1119 -20.70 7.56 29.43
C PRO A 1119 -21.96 7.80 28.58
N LEU A 1120 -22.38 6.79 27.82
CA LEU A 1120 -23.69 6.82 27.16
C LEU A 1120 -24.76 6.67 28.25
N THR A 1121 -25.76 7.54 28.29
CA THR A 1121 -26.78 7.48 29.35
C THR A 1121 -28.18 7.30 28.75
N LEU A 1122 -28.90 6.27 29.19
CA LEU A 1122 -30.33 6.09 28.92
C LEU A 1122 -31.11 6.55 30.14
N GLN A 1123 -31.88 7.63 30.00
CA GLN A 1123 -32.80 8.10 31.03
C GLN A 1123 -34.20 7.61 30.70
N MET A 1124 -34.78 6.80 31.58
CA MET A 1124 -36.04 6.10 31.37
C MET A 1124 -37.04 6.45 32.46
N GLN A 1125 -38.31 6.58 32.06
CA GLN A 1125 -39.45 6.53 32.97
C GLN A 1125 -40.16 5.20 32.72
N THR A 1126 -40.41 4.45 33.78
CA THR A 1126 -40.94 3.08 33.67
C THR A 1126 -42.04 2.86 34.69
N GLU A 1127 -43.09 2.17 34.28
CA GLU A 1127 -44.10 1.61 35.19
C GLU A 1127 -43.86 0.11 35.30
N VAL A 1128 -43.79 -0.39 36.53
CA VAL A 1128 -43.54 -1.80 36.83
C VAL A 1128 -44.73 -2.33 37.62
N PRO A 1129 -45.72 -2.96 36.96
CA PRO A 1129 -46.98 -3.36 37.60
C PRO A 1129 -46.80 -4.31 38.79
N ASP A 1130 -45.84 -5.22 38.70
CA ASP A 1130 -45.56 -6.26 39.70
C ASP A 1130 -44.17 -6.11 40.34
N PHE A 1131 -43.71 -4.86 40.57
CA PHE A 1131 -42.41 -4.60 41.20
C PHE A 1131 -42.24 -5.28 42.57
N ALA A 1132 -43.32 -5.33 43.36
CA ALA A 1132 -43.38 -6.09 44.59
C ALA A 1132 -44.60 -7.01 44.59
N ARG A 1133 -44.38 -8.30 44.87
CA ARG A 1133 -45.47 -9.28 45.00
C ARG A 1133 -46.24 -9.02 46.28
N ARG A 1134 -47.54 -8.81 46.16
CA ARG A 1134 -48.44 -8.59 47.30
C ARG A 1134 -48.83 -9.90 47.97
N SER A 1135 -48.76 -9.92 49.30
CA SER A 1135 -49.23 -11.01 50.17
C SER A 1135 -50.32 -10.50 51.12
N GLN A 1136 -50.95 -11.38 51.92
CA GLN A 1136 -52.02 -11.01 52.85
C GLN A 1136 -51.58 -10.01 53.94
N THR A 1137 -50.28 -9.91 54.24
CA THR A 1137 -49.73 -9.11 55.34
C THR A 1137 -48.61 -8.13 54.92
N GLY A 1138 -48.33 -7.98 53.62
CA GLY A 1138 -47.24 -7.10 53.14
C GLY A 1138 -46.84 -7.28 51.68
N LEU A 1139 -45.76 -6.60 51.26
CA LEU A 1139 -45.15 -6.69 49.92
C LEU A 1139 -43.80 -7.41 49.99
N THR A 1140 -43.45 -8.16 48.94
CA THR A 1140 -42.12 -8.76 48.76
C THR A 1140 -41.50 -8.28 47.45
N ILE A 1141 -40.39 -7.56 47.53
CA ILE A 1141 -39.61 -7.14 46.37
C ILE A 1141 -38.59 -8.24 46.05
N SER A 1142 -38.67 -8.80 44.85
CA SER A 1142 -37.54 -9.51 44.25
C SER A 1142 -36.54 -8.44 43.80
N PRO A 1143 -35.26 -8.47 44.24
CA PRO A 1143 -34.34 -7.37 43.97
C PRO A 1143 -34.23 -7.02 42.48
N PRO A 1144 -34.33 -5.74 42.10
CA PRO A 1144 -34.15 -5.32 40.72
C PRO A 1144 -32.67 -5.31 40.31
N PHE A 1145 -32.37 -5.27 39.00
CA PHE A 1145 -31.02 -5.17 38.45
C PHE A 1145 -30.10 -6.35 38.83
N THR A 1146 -30.65 -7.56 38.89
CA THR A 1146 -29.90 -8.75 39.29
C THR A 1146 -28.78 -9.10 38.31
N VAL A 1147 -27.58 -9.31 38.84
CA VAL A 1147 -26.45 -9.86 38.10
C VAL A 1147 -26.24 -11.27 38.59
N ALA A 1148 -26.53 -12.26 37.75
CA ALA A 1148 -26.31 -13.66 38.07
C ALA A 1148 -24.82 -14.01 37.90
N VAL A 1149 -24.02 -13.76 38.93
CA VAL A 1149 -22.61 -14.16 38.96
C VAL A 1149 -22.51 -15.69 38.89
N GLY A 1150 -23.47 -16.42 39.45
CA GLY A 1150 -23.58 -17.88 39.35
C GLY A 1150 -23.75 -18.39 37.92
N ALA A 1151 -24.26 -17.58 36.98
CA ALA A 1151 -24.32 -17.95 35.56
C ALA A 1151 -22.92 -18.11 34.92
N LEU A 1152 -21.87 -17.54 35.54
CA LEU A 1152 -20.48 -17.73 35.14
C LEU A 1152 -19.89 -19.06 35.67
N ALA A 1153 -20.58 -19.72 36.60
CA ALA A 1153 -20.13 -20.95 37.27
C ALA A 1153 -21.26 -21.99 37.36
N THR A 1154 -21.73 -22.46 36.21
CA THR A 1154 -22.86 -23.39 36.09
C THR A 1154 -22.54 -24.86 36.37
N LEU A 1155 -21.26 -25.25 36.35
CA LEU A 1155 -20.82 -26.63 36.56
C LEU A 1155 -20.46 -26.89 38.02
N PRO A 1156 -20.65 -28.13 38.54
CA PRO A 1156 -20.22 -28.48 39.90
C PRO A 1156 -18.68 -28.57 40.03
N SER A 1157 -18.00 -28.92 38.94
CA SER A 1157 -16.53 -29.02 38.83
C SER A 1157 -16.13 -28.84 37.37
N ARG A 1158 -14.85 -28.56 37.10
CA ARG A 1158 -14.32 -28.37 35.75
C ARG A 1158 -13.06 -29.17 35.50
N GLN A 1159 -12.85 -29.54 34.24
CA GLN A 1159 -11.59 -30.07 33.71
C GLN A 1159 -10.82 -29.03 32.91
N THR A 1160 -11.48 -27.97 32.43
CA THR A 1160 -10.89 -26.92 31.60
C THR A 1160 -10.88 -25.57 32.33
N THR A 1161 -9.89 -24.74 31.99
CA THR A 1161 -9.81 -23.37 32.51
C THR A 1161 -11.02 -22.56 32.05
N LEU A 1162 -11.73 -21.96 33.00
CA LEU A 1162 -12.81 -21.01 32.73
C LEU A 1162 -12.19 -19.65 32.37
N LEU A 1163 -12.56 -19.09 31.22
CA LEU A 1163 -12.11 -17.79 30.76
C LEU A 1163 -13.19 -16.73 31.05
N LEU A 1164 -12.87 -15.81 31.97
CA LEU A 1164 -13.57 -14.54 32.07
C LEU A 1164 -12.91 -13.59 31.07
N GLY A 1165 -13.32 -13.68 29.79
CA GLY A 1165 -12.68 -12.94 28.69
C GLY A 1165 -12.84 -11.43 28.77
N GLU A 1166 -13.68 -10.96 29.70
CA GLU A 1166 -14.22 -9.62 29.73
C GLU A 1166 -14.30 -9.10 31.16
N SER A 1167 -13.81 -7.87 31.38
CA SER A 1167 -14.07 -7.17 32.63
C SER A 1167 -15.48 -6.61 32.64
N SER A 1168 -16.15 -6.69 33.78
CA SER A 1168 -17.48 -6.11 34.00
C SER A 1168 -17.53 -5.46 35.37
N ARG A 1169 -17.89 -4.18 35.40
CA ARG A 1169 -18.20 -3.46 36.63
C ARG A 1169 -19.62 -2.97 36.61
N ILE A 1170 -20.37 -3.28 37.66
CA ILE A 1170 -21.78 -2.91 37.79
C ILE A 1170 -21.94 -2.15 39.10
N GLU A 1171 -22.54 -0.96 39.02
CA GLU A 1171 -22.86 -0.13 40.16
C GLU A 1171 -24.36 0.15 40.18
N ILE A 1172 -25.03 -0.07 41.31
CA ILE A 1172 -26.47 0.14 41.46
C ILE A 1172 -26.69 1.09 42.64
N ARG A 1173 -27.37 2.21 42.38
CA ARG A 1173 -27.72 3.25 43.36
C ARG A 1173 -29.16 3.71 43.12
N VAL A 1174 -30.11 2.95 43.63
CA VAL A 1174 -31.54 3.18 43.38
C VAL A 1174 -32.30 3.39 44.68
N ARG A 1175 -33.08 4.46 44.77
CA ARG A 1175 -33.88 4.81 45.95
C ARG A 1175 -35.36 4.54 45.68
N ILE A 1176 -36.00 3.70 46.45
CA ILE A 1176 -37.43 3.43 46.33
C ILE A 1176 -38.16 3.98 47.55
N LYS A 1177 -38.98 5.02 47.35
CA LYS A 1177 -39.86 5.55 48.38
C LYS A 1177 -40.95 4.53 48.69
N LEU A 1178 -41.03 4.11 49.94
CA LEU A 1178 -42.00 3.13 50.43
C LEU A 1178 -43.37 3.79 50.69
N PRO A 1179 -44.47 3.02 50.66
CA PRO A 1179 -45.77 3.51 51.08
C PRO A 1179 -45.75 4.02 52.54
N PRO A 1180 -46.57 5.02 52.89
CA PRO A 1180 -46.65 5.52 54.26
C PRO A 1180 -46.96 4.39 55.27
N GLY A 1181 -46.19 4.31 56.35
CA GLY A 1181 -46.38 3.29 57.39
C GLY A 1181 -45.80 1.90 57.07
N ALA A 1182 -45.14 1.73 55.93
CA ALA A 1182 -44.47 0.49 55.55
C ALA A 1182 -43.17 0.27 56.36
N LYS A 1183 -42.88 -0.99 56.73
CA LYS A 1183 -41.67 -1.36 57.48
C LYS A 1183 -40.95 -2.53 56.82
N VAL A 1184 -39.68 -2.35 56.46
CA VAL A 1184 -38.83 -3.45 55.96
C VAL A 1184 -38.52 -4.40 57.11
N THR A 1185 -38.92 -5.67 56.99
CA THR A 1185 -38.70 -6.72 58.01
C THR A 1185 -37.49 -7.59 57.70
N THR A 1186 -36.94 -7.49 56.49
CA THR A 1186 -35.74 -8.21 56.07
C THR A 1186 -34.48 -7.51 56.62
N PRO A 1187 -33.59 -8.21 57.35
CA PRO A 1187 -32.33 -7.62 57.81
C PRO A 1187 -31.39 -7.30 56.64
N LEU A 1188 -31.06 -6.02 56.45
CA LEU A 1188 -30.19 -5.51 55.37
C LEU A 1188 -28.77 -5.25 55.88
N ALA A 1189 -28.11 -6.26 56.44
CA ALA A 1189 -26.72 -6.12 56.87
C ALA A 1189 -25.79 -5.99 55.64
N PRO A 1190 -24.79 -5.08 55.65
CA PRO A 1190 -23.82 -4.99 54.57
C PRO A 1190 -23.06 -6.30 54.35
N VAL A 1191 -22.96 -6.73 53.09
CA VAL A 1191 -22.20 -7.91 52.68
C VAL A 1191 -21.06 -7.45 51.77
N GLN A 1192 -19.85 -7.93 52.05
CA GLN A 1192 -18.69 -7.76 51.18
C GLN A 1192 -18.04 -9.12 50.95
N LEU A 1193 -18.03 -9.55 49.68
CA LEU A 1193 -17.42 -10.78 49.22
C LEU A 1193 -16.20 -10.43 48.36
N ARG A 1194 -15.15 -11.23 48.48
CA ARG A 1194 -13.92 -11.08 47.70
C ARG A 1194 -13.37 -12.44 47.29
N ASP A 1195 -12.95 -12.55 46.05
CA ASP A 1195 -12.21 -13.68 45.50
C ASP A 1195 -11.09 -13.13 44.61
N GLU A 1196 -9.86 -13.10 45.13
CA GLU A 1196 -8.73 -12.37 44.54
C GLU A 1196 -9.06 -10.88 44.28
N ASP A 1197 -9.08 -10.45 43.01
CA ASP A 1197 -9.41 -9.09 42.58
C ASP A 1197 -10.91 -8.90 42.27
N ARG A 1198 -11.71 -9.97 42.40
CA ARG A 1198 -13.17 -9.93 42.19
C ARG A 1198 -13.86 -9.52 43.48
N ILE A 1199 -14.77 -8.54 43.40
CA ILE A 1199 -15.41 -7.94 44.57
C ILE A 1199 -16.92 -7.81 44.33
N VAL A 1200 -17.70 -8.22 45.33
CA VAL A 1200 -19.15 -7.95 45.40
C VAL A 1200 -19.46 -7.29 46.73
N VAL A 1201 -20.12 -6.13 46.68
CA VAL A 1201 -20.53 -5.35 47.84
C VAL A 1201 -22.02 -5.07 47.74
N VAL A 1202 -22.76 -5.40 48.78
CA VAL A 1202 -24.19 -5.10 48.94
C VAL A 1202 -24.35 -4.30 50.23
N ARG A 1203 -24.79 -3.05 50.11
CA ARG A 1203 -24.99 -2.07 51.21
C ARG A 1203 -26.42 -1.51 51.21
N ASP A 1204 -27.36 -2.35 50.81
CA ASP A 1204 -28.78 -2.03 50.83
C ASP A 1204 -29.20 -1.62 52.24
N ARG A 1205 -30.06 -0.60 52.37
CA ARG A 1205 -30.44 -0.04 53.68
C ARG A 1205 -31.74 0.76 53.59
N VAL A 1206 -32.30 1.08 54.75
CA VAL A 1206 -33.45 1.99 54.86
C VAL A 1206 -32.99 3.35 55.39
N GLU A 1207 -33.27 4.42 54.65
CA GLU A 1207 -33.02 5.82 55.03
C GLU A 1207 -34.37 6.54 55.13
N GLY A 1208 -34.91 6.71 56.34
CA GLY A 1208 -36.23 7.31 56.52
C GLY A 1208 -37.35 6.45 55.91
N GLU A 1209 -38.08 6.99 54.92
CA GLU A 1209 -39.12 6.29 54.15
C GLU A 1209 -38.60 5.67 52.83
N GLU A 1210 -37.28 5.66 52.61
CA GLU A 1210 -36.67 5.14 51.37
C GLU A 1210 -35.94 3.83 51.62
N LEU A 1211 -36.18 2.85 50.74
CA LEU A 1211 -35.32 1.68 50.58
C LEU A 1211 -34.23 2.01 49.54
N VAL A 1212 -32.97 2.00 49.95
CA VAL A 1212 -31.82 2.32 49.11
C VAL A 1212 -31.13 1.03 48.72
N PHE A 1213 -31.08 0.74 47.43
CA PHE A 1213 -30.21 -0.28 46.83
C PHE A 1213 -28.86 0.35 46.52
N ASP A 1214 -27.80 -0.13 47.17
CA ASP A 1214 -26.43 0.37 47.03
C ASP A 1214 -25.49 -0.83 46.87
N ARG A 1215 -25.23 -1.18 45.62
CA ARG A 1215 -24.53 -2.42 45.26
C ARG A 1215 -23.41 -2.14 44.28
N TRP A 1216 -22.33 -2.87 44.43
CA TRP A 1216 -21.14 -2.75 43.59
C TRP A 1216 -20.55 -4.12 43.30
N ILE A 1217 -20.39 -4.44 42.02
CA ILE A 1217 -19.85 -5.70 41.53
C ILE A 1217 -18.69 -5.36 40.59
N ASP A 1218 -17.51 -5.89 40.85
CA ASP A 1218 -16.32 -5.72 40.01
C ASP A 1218 -15.74 -7.10 39.69
N LEU A 1219 -15.86 -7.49 38.42
CA LEU A 1219 -15.41 -8.77 37.88
C LEU A 1219 -14.36 -8.49 36.79
N PRO A 1220 -13.06 -8.43 37.11
CA PRO A 1220 -12.01 -8.25 36.12
C PRO A 1220 -11.92 -9.46 35.17
N ALA A 1221 -11.36 -9.23 33.97
CA ALA A 1221 -11.03 -10.31 33.05
C ALA A 1221 -9.94 -11.19 33.67
N ALA A 1222 -10.12 -12.51 33.64
CA ALA A 1222 -9.27 -13.45 34.33
C ALA A 1222 -9.37 -14.87 33.76
N ARG A 1223 -8.39 -15.70 34.12
CA ARG A 1223 -8.42 -17.15 33.90
C ARG A 1223 -8.59 -17.84 35.23
N ILE A 1224 -9.59 -18.70 35.32
CA ILE A 1224 -9.89 -19.47 36.53
C ILE A 1224 -9.54 -20.93 36.21
N HIS A 1225 -8.41 -21.37 36.75
CA HIS A 1225 -7.93 -22.73 36.55
C HIS A 1225 -8.82 -23.75 37.28
N PRO A 1226 -8.83 -25.03 36.86
CA PRO A 1226 -9.68 -26.07 37.47
C PRO A 1226 -9.53 -26.21 39.00
N ASP A 1227 -8.33 -26.01 39.53
CA ASP A 1227 -8.00 -26.02 40.95
C ASP A 1227 -8.56 -24.81 41.72
N GLN A 1228 -8.69 -23.66 41.05
CA GLN A 1228 -9.29 -22.43 41.61
C GLN A 1228 -10.81 -22.39 41.47
N TYR A 1229 -11.38 -23.17 40.54
CA TYR A 1229 -12.81 -23.12 40.21
C TYR A 1229 -13.73 -23.35 41.41
N GLY A 1230 -13.35 -24.24 42.33
CA GLY A 1230 -14.15 -24.50 43.54
C GLY A 1230 -14.30 -23.27 44.45
N ALA A 1231 -13.27 -22.42 44.54
CA ALA A 1231 -13.35 -21.16 45.28
C ALA A 1231 -14.26 -20.15 44.56
N PHE A 1232 -14.09 -20.03 43.25
CA PHE A 1232 -14.93 -19.16 42.43
C PHE A 1232 -16.41 -19.55 42.45
N LEU A 1233 -16.73 -20.84 42.39
CA LEU A 1233 -18.10 -21.35 42.48
C LEU A 1233 -18.76 -20.94 43.80
N ARG A 1234 -18.03 -21.04 44.92
CA ARG A 1234 -18.54 -20.59 46.24
C ARG A 1234 -18.75 -19.07 46.27
N PHE A 1235 -17.80 -18.30 45.74
CA PHE A 1235 -17.93 -16.86 45.62
C PHE A 1235 -19.15 -16.46 44.77
N ALA A 1236 -19.33 -17.09 43.60
CA ALA A 1236 -20.42 -16.81 42.68
C ALA A 1236 -21.80 -17.13 43.29
N ARG A 1237 -21.93 -18.26 43.99
CA ARG A 1237 -23.16 -18.61 44.73
C ARG A 1237 -23.45 -17.63 45.87
N ALA A 1238 -22.43 -17.30 46.68
CA ALA A 1238 -22.60 -16.32 47.76
C ALA A 1238 -22.95 -14.92 47.22
N ALA A 1239 -22.41 -14.54 46.06
CA ALA A 1239 -22.76 -13.29 45.39
C ALA A 1239 -24.22 -13.29 44.91
N ASP A 1240 -24.69 -14.36 44.28
CA ASP A 1240 -26.10 -14.48 43.88
C ASP A 1240 -27.02 -14.45 45.11
N GLU A 1241 -26.72 -15.22 46.16
CA GLU A 1241 -27.47 -15.20 47.42
C GLU A 1241 -27.54 -13.79 48.05
N ALA A 1242 -26.44 -13.03 48.03
CA ALA A 1242 -26.40 -11.68 48.58
C ALA A 1242 -27.18 -10.67 47.72
N THR A 1243 -27.14 -10.80 46.40
CA THR A 1243 -27.77 -9.84 45.46
C THR A 1243 -29.22 -10.15 45.11
N GLN A 1244 -29.65 -11.41 45.22
CA GLN A 1244 -30.99 -11.88 44.82
C GLN A 1244 -31.93 -12.13 46.01
N ARG A 1245 -31.51 -11.76 47.23
CA ARG A 1245 -32.32 -11.92 48.43
C ARG A 1245 -33.60 -11.07 48.41
N ASP A 1246 -34.75 -11.74 48.44
CA ASP A 1246 -36.07 -11.10 48.57
C ASP A 1246 -36.15 -10.15 49.78
N ILE A 1247 -36.69 -8.95 49.56
CA ILE A 1247 -36.90 -7.93 50.59
C ILE A 1247 -38.40 -7.87 50.93
N ARG A 1248 -38.72 -8.27 52.17
CA ARG A 1248 -40.08 -8.24 52.72
C ARG A 1248 -40.38 -6.91 53.42
N ILE A 1249 -41.54 -6.35 53.11
CA ILE A 1249 -42.06 -5.09 53.61
C ILE A 1249 -43.45 -5.35 54.21
N GLU A 1250 -43.63 -5.03 55.47
CA GLU A 1250 -44.93 -5.04 56.14
C GLU A 1250 -45.65 -3.73 55.85
N ILE A 1251 -46.93 -3.79 55.48
CA ILE A 1251 -47.79 -2.60 55.27
C ILE A 1251 -49.00 -2.75 56.19
N LYS A 1252 -49.37 -1.66 56.87
CA LYS A 1252 -50.53 -1.63 57.77
C LYS A 1252 -51.86 -1.64 57.03
#